data_AF-A0A8W8KQS9-F1
#
_entry.id   AF-A0A8W8KQS9-F1
#
_cell.length_a   1.000
_cell.length_b   1.000
_cell.length_c   1.000
_cell.angle_alpha   90.00
_cell.angle_beta   90.00
_cell.angle_gamma   90.00
#
_symmetry.space_group_name_H-M   'P 1'
#
loop_
_entity.id
_entity.type
_entity.pdbx_description
1 polymer ?
#
loop_
_entity_poly.entity_id
_entity_poly.type
_entity_poly.pdbx_seq_one_letter_code
_entity_poly.pdbx_strand_id
1 'polypeptide(L)'
;MDVSCNTQKNIAICFIVLSLILFIQGLKFNTDADNVKYVHVIFMNHLDVGYDGISPEIGFINNILNRYFNEYFPRAVNLSEQLRAGEYVENFVYTTHPWLVSLYLDCPEHFRLSDIPLLCPNQTEKEYFEAAIRRGDITWHAGPMNMQPENMNEILFQMSLNMSFELDKKFNFQRSFPTLSQRDVPGLTQAVIPSLVQRGIAAVSVGVNPGTSPPAVPPLFRWNFEGKEVMATWHPGGYPLGPGPNPARPGGLSTKDCVVIPGFEHALCYAFIQDNGGPPIDVLEILSNYEILRKEFPNAKIKGSTFEEYFAEVNKIRDSLPVIKQEVGDTWIQGIASDPYKMANYRAVSEAITECVMAGLCKASDPRIVSACRLLVKLPEHTWGLPSVSDNVNWSNPQFNKARLGDHYVNCEKAWQEQREFIWMAIDQLRDMEPLYQMIQQALSKLLPREPNLREYEIVSDMSKTFKCEDGMAIRFGKDGSLQSLYDPYNKMEWATGAPLGQFLYVTYNETNFVDMAKQYNYYGGAGYNKKNSTKNAHPESRPWFAVVSKMYQAKPSGPGTCDILLKLVMAEPKSHSWYGAPQSVWINYKSRAKGFDVTLQWMNKTPTRLPESIMYYFSPAQKKGLEWRLSKVGHLVDPGNVILNGSQYVHGVDYGVYYINNFGQGLQLLTPDVPLVSIATKQRPPSPFPVPLKPISQNDITGVAFNLYNNIWDTNYILWYPYHDGLNSSDFKARFQIKFYVP
;
A
#
# COMPACT_ATOMS: atom_id res chain seq x y z
N MET A 1 55.50 42.79 9.72
CA MET A 1 54.57 43.93 9.92
C MET A 1 53.30 43.54 9.19
N ASP A 2 52.51 42.60 9.72
CA ASP A 2 51.59 42.83 10.84
C ASP A 2 50.90 44.19 10.73
N VAL A 3 49.69 44.19 10.15
CA VAL A 3 48.47 44.59 10.87
C VAL A 3 47.30 43.78 10.31
N SER A 4 46.64 43.11 11.24
CA SER A 4 45.46 42.26 11.14
C SER A 4 44.13 43.04 11.07
N CYS A 5 43.19 42.44 10.34
CA CYS A 5 41.76 42.30 10.66
C CYS A 5 40.84 43.54 10.76
N ASN A 6 39.83 43.59 9.90
CA ASN A 6 38.46 43.85 10.37
C ASN A 6 37.42 43.04 9.57
N THR A 7 37.58 41.71 9.55
CA THR A 7 36.64 40.77 8.92
C THR A 7 35.35 40.60 9.74
N GLN A 8 35.34 40.94 11.03
CA GLN A 8 34.16 40.82 11.90
C GLN A 8 33.05 41.82 11.55
N LYS A 9 33.36 43.06 11.15
CA LYS A 9 32.32 44.03 10.75
C LYS A 9 31.58 43.60 9.47
N ASN A 10 32.28 43.04 8.50
CA ASN A 10 31.67 42.54 7.26
C ASN A 10 30.84 41.27 7.49
N ILE A 11 31.26 40.40 8.41
CA ILE A 11 30.48 39.22 8.80
C ILE A 11 29.23 39.62 9.59
N ALA A 12 29.32 40.59 10.51
CA ALA A 12 28.17 41.09 11.26
C ALA A 12 27.14 41.79 10.36
N ILE A 13 27.59 42.57 9.37
CA ILE A 13 26.70 43.20 8.38
C ILE A 13 26.06 42.13 7.48
N CYS A 14 26.81 41.12 7.03
CA CYS A 14 26.25 40.00 6.28
C CYS A 14 25.23 39.21 7.11
N PHE A 15 25.48 38.97 8.41
CA PHE A 15 24.52 38.31 9.30
C PHE A 15 23.28 39.16 9.51
N ILE A 16 23.40 40.47 9.74
CA ILE A 16 22.26 41.36 9.89
C ILE A 16 21.45 41.41 8.59
N VAL A 17 22.08 41.48 7.43
CA VAL A 17 21.40 41.45 6.13
C VAL A 17 20.75 40.09 5.86
N LEU A 18 21.41 38.98 6.20
CA LEU A 18 20.84 37.63 6.06
C LEU A 18 19.66 37.42 7.02
N SER A 19 19.78 37.89 8.27
CA SER A 19 18.70 37.90 9.26
C SER A 19 17.56 38.82 8.84
N LEU A 20 17.83 39.98 8.24
CA LEU A 20 16.79 40.86 7.69
C LEU A 20 16.12 40.23 6.47
N ILE A 21 16.86 39.53 5.59
CA ILE A 21 16.29 38.80 4.45
C ILE A 21 15.45 37.63 4.93
N LEU A 22 15.89 36.89 5.95
CA LEU A 22 15.11 35.82 6.60
C LEU A 22 13.90 36.36 7.36
N PHE A 23 13.99 37.56 7.95
CA PHE A 23 12.87 38.23 8.62
C PHE A 23 11.87 38.82 7.62
N ILE A 24 12.35 39.34 6.48
CA ILE A 24 11.52 39.80 5.35
C ILE A 24 10.90 38.59 4.61
N GLN A 25 11.59 37.45 4.52
CA GLN A 25 11.00 36.19 4.06
C GLN A 25 9.98 35.65 5.06
N GLY A 26 10.23 35.77 6.37
CA GLY A 26 9.26 35.47 7.43
C GLY A 26 8.03 36.38 7.42
N LEU A 27 8.19 37.66 7.06
CA LEU A 27 7.09 38.60 6.81
C LEU A 27 6.34 38.29 5.50
N LYS A 28 7.01 37.75 4.47
CA LYS A 28 6.38 37.33 3.20
C LYS A 28 5.50 36.09 3.33
N PHE A 29 5.70 35.23 4.33
CA PHE A 29 4.79 34.10 4.55
C PHE A 29 3.40 34.54 5.05
N ASN A 30 3.27 35.74 5.61
CA ASN A 30 1.97 36.25 6.07
C ASN A 30 1.15 36.95 4.97
N THR A 31 1.75 37.26 3.80
CA THR A 31 1.05 38.00 2.74
C THR A 31 0.14 37.14 1.87
N ASP A 32 0.32 35.82 1.87
CA ASP A 32 -0.48 34.92 1.02
C ASP A 32 -1.87 34.65 1.62
N ALA A 33 -1.98 34.56 2.95
CA ALA A 33 -3.26 34.43 3.65
C ALA A 33 -4.14 35.67 3.51
N ASP A 34 -3.54 36.88 3.44
CA ASP A 34 -4.26 38.14 3.25
C ASP A 34 -4.96 38.24 1.88
N ASN A 35 -4.43 37.52 0.89
CA ASN A 35 -5.00 37.45 -0.46
C ASN A 35 -6.14 36.43 -0.58
N VAL A 36 -6.28 35.51 0.36
CA VAL A 36 -7.38 34.54 0.38
C VAL A 36 -8.70 35.25 0.67
N LYS A 37 -9.70 35.03 -0.18
CA LYS A 37 -11.07 35.53 -0.04
C LYS A 37 -12.07 34.44 0.32
N TYR A 38 -11.72 33.17 0.09
CA TYR A 38 -12.59 32.03 0.33
C TYR A 38 -11.83 30.87 0.97
N VAL A 39 -12.34 30.35 2.08
CA VAL A 39 -11.80 29.16 2.75
C VAL A 39 -12.83 28.04 2.65
N HIS A 40 -12.41 26.95 2.03
CA HIS A 40 -13.16 25.69 1.96
C HIS A 40 -12.67 24.78 3.09
N VAL A 41 -13.46 24.61 4.15
CA VAL A 41 -13.12 23.68 5.24
C VAL A 41 -13.84 22.34 5.04
N ILE A 42 -13.06 21.26 5.01
CA ILE A 42 -13.56 19.90 4.90
C ILE A 42 -13.61 19.28 6.29
N PHE A 43 -14.79 18.84 6.72
CA PHE A 43 -14.96 18.09 7.97
C PHE A 43 -15.02 16.59 7.67
N MET A 44 -14.11 15.84 8.29
CA MET A 44 -13.95 14.39 8.10
C MET A 44 -13.17 13.83 9.30
N ASN A 45 -13.06 12.52 9.41
CA ASN A 45 -12.04 11.90 10.24
C ASN A 45 -11.37 10.75 9.49
N HIS A 46 -10.16 10.39 9.92
CA HIS A 46 -9.44 9.27 9.32
C HIS A 46 -10.11 7.95 9.68
N LEU A 47 -10.36 7.10 8.68
CA LEU A 47 -10.97 5.79 8.83
C LEU A 47 -9.89 4.72 8.71
N ASP A 48 -9.78 3.91 9.75
CA ASP A 48 -8.94 2.73 9.78
C ASP A 48 -9.77 1.53 10.18
N VAL A 49 -10.03 0.60 9.26
CA VAL A 49 -10.94 -0.52 9.53
C VAL A 49 -10.17 -1.69 10.15
N GLY A 50 -10.22 -1.74 11.49
CA GLY A 50 -9.55 -2.74 12.30
C GLY A 50 -8.33 -2.21 13.08
N TYR A 51 -8.21 -0.90 13.26
CA TYR A 51 -7.14 -0.24 14.01
C TYR A 51 -7.60 0.26 15.38
N ASP A 52 -6.70 0.21 16.36
CA ASP A 52 -6.96 0.69 17.72
C ASP A 52 -6.97 2.23 17.76
N GLY A 53 -8.16 2.81 17.67
CA GLY A 53 -8.40 4.27 17.74
C GLY A 53 -9.70 4.62 18.46
N ILE A 54 -10.35 3.63 19.05
CA ILE A 54 -11.62 3.75 19.75
C ILE A 54 -11.41 3.32 21.20
N SER A 55 -12.13 3.94 22.14
CA SER A 55 -11.98 3.65 23.58
C SER A 55 -13.33 3.76 24.28
N PRO A 56 -13.70 2.80 25.14
CA PRO A 56 -12.85 1.77 25.74
C PRO A 56 -12.76 0.45 24.96
N GLU A 57 -13.47 0.28 23.85
CA GLU A 57 -13.43 -0.96 23.06
C GLU A 57 -12.11 -1.13 22.30
N ILE A 58 -11.71 -2.38 22.06
CA ILE A 58 -10.59 -2.69 21.17
C ILE A 58 -11.02 -2.36 19.73
N GLY A 59 -10.09 -1.81 18.94
CA GLY A 59 -10.25 -1.51 17.51
C GLY A 59 -10.46 -2.71 16.57
N PHE A 60 -11.23 -3.73 16.95
CA PHE A 60 -11.71 -4.75 16.01
C PHE A 60 -12.66 -4.16 14.98
N ILE A 61 -12.71 -4.77 13.79
CA ILE A 61 -13.42 -4.24 12.63
C ILE A 61 -14.87 -3.88 12.96
N ASN A 62 -15.63 -4.80 13.56
CA ASN A 62 -17.04 -4.56 13.84
C ASN A 62 -17.26 -3.52 14.94
N ASN A 63 -16.35 -3.35 15.91
CA ASN A 63 -16.46 -2.28 16.89
C ASN A 63 -16.35 -0.91 16.22
N ILE A 64 -15.41 -0.75 15.29
CA ILE A 64 -15.22 0.49 14.53
C ILE A 64 -16.45 0.76 13.66
N LEU A 65 -16.90 -0.22 12.87
CA LEU A 65 -18.08 -0.06 12.03
C LEU A 65 -19.33 0.27 12.85
N ASN A 66 -19.51 -0.36 14.03
CA ASN A 66 -20.63 -0.08 14.92
C ASN A 66 -20.61 1.36 15.43
N ARG A 67 -19.45 1.95 15.74
CA ARG A 67 -19.34 3.37 16.08
C ARG A 67 -19.75 4.26 14.92
N TYR A 68 -19.28 3.96 13.71
CA TYR A 68 -19.69 4.73 12.54
C TYR A 68 -21.22 4.71 12.35
N PHE A 69 -21.83 3.53 12.46
CA PHE A 69 -23.23 3.32 12.14
C PHE A 69 -24.17 3.88 13.22
N ASN A 70 -23.82 3.72 14.49
CA ASN A 70 -24.75 3.97 15.61
C ASN A 70 -24.40 5.23 16.41
N GLU A 71 -23.21 5.80 16.22
CA GLU A 71 -22.76 6.99 16.97
C GLU A 71 -22.38 8.13 16.02
N TYR A 72 -21.48 7.90 15.07
CA TYR A 72 -20.88 8.97 14.27
C TYR A 72 -21.82 9.50 13.19
N PHE A 73 -22.49 8.64 12.42
CA PHE A 73 -23.49 9.14 11.46
C PHE A 73 -24.64 9.87 12.16
N PRO A 74 -25.30 9.32 13.21
CA PRO A 74 -26.33 10.06 13.93
C PRO A 74 -25.83 11.39 14.51
N ARG A 75 -24.62 11.42 15.09
CA ARG A 75 -24.03 12.67 15.62
C ARG A 75 -23.84 13.71 14.53
N ALA A 76 -23.24 13.34 13.39
CA ALA A 76 -23.01 14.26 12.29
C ALA A 76 -24.31 14.89 11.76
N VAL A 77 -25.38 14.09 11.64
CA VAL A 77 -26.69 14.59 11.22
C VAL A 77 -27.28 15.55 12.27
N ASN A 78 -27.25 15.16 13.55
CA ASN A 78 -27.78 15.97 14.64
C ASN A 78 -27.06 17.32 14.78
N LEU A 79 -25.74 17.37 14.59
CA LEU A 79 -24.98 18.63 14.60
C LEU A 79 -25.41 19.59 13.49
N SER A 80 -25.64 19.05 12.29
CA SER A 80 -26.15 19.84 11.15
C SER A 80 -27.55 20.38 11.43
N GLU A 81 -28.41 19.57 12.07
CA GLU A 81 -29.76 19.97 12.47
C GLU A 81 -29.75 21.06 13.56
N GLN A 82 -28.87 20.94 14.56
CA GLN A 82 -28.72 21.94 15.62
C GLN A 82 -28.20 23.28 15.08
N LEU A 83 -27.22 23.28 14.17
CA LEU A 83 -26.74 24.50 13.53
C LEU A 83 -27.87 25.22 12.77
N ARG A 84 -28.70 24.48 12.02
CA ARG A 84 -29.86 25.06 11.34
C ARG A 84 -30.91 25.57 12.31
N ALA A 85 -31.25 24.79 13.33
CA ALA A 85 -32.27 25.18 14.32
C ALA A 85 -31.84 26.39 15.17
N GLY A 86 -30.54 26.55 15.39
CA GLY A 86 -29.95 27.72 16.05
C GLY A 86 -29.72 28.92 15.12
N GLU A 87 -30.11 28.83 13.85
CA GLU A 87 -29.93 29.89 12.84
C GLU A 87 -28.47 30.38 12.70
N TYR A 88 -27.50 29.47 12.90
CA TYR A 88 -26.08 29.78 12.71
C TYR A 88 -25.76 30.05 11.24
N VAL A 89 -24.79 30.94 11.00
CA VAL A 89 -24.31 31.25 9.64
C VAL A 89 -23.35 30.17 9.14
N GLU A 90 -22.63 29.55 10.07
CA GLU A 90 -21.71 28.44 9.85
C GLU A 90 -22.47 27.17 9.45
N ASN A 91 -21.99 26.50 8.40
CA ASN A 91 -22.51 25.21 7.99
C ASN A 91 -21.54 24.06 8.32
N PHE A 92 -22.08 22.85 8.47
CA PHE A 92 -21.29 21.64 8.71
C PHE A 92 -21.73 20.59 7.69
N VAL A 93 -20.74 20.05 6.96
CA VAL A 93 -20.93 18.99 5.97
C VAL A 93 -19.92 17.90 6.30
N TYR A 94 -20.41 16.75 6.76
CA TYR A 94 -19.54 15.64 7.14
C TYR A 94 -19.22 14.79 5.91
N THR A 95 -17.95 14.82 5.51
CA THR A 95 -17.41 14.00 4.42
C THR A 95 -17.01 12.63 4.97
N THR A 96 -17.51 11.56 4.34
CA THR A 96 -17.18 10.17 4.69
C THR A 96 -16.77 9.35 3.45
N HIS A 97 -16.54 8.05 3.65
CA HIS A 97 -16.08 7.12 2.64
C HIS A 97 -17.27 6.42 1.94
N PRO A 98 -17.33 6.38 0.60
CA PRO A 98 -18.35 5.66 -0.15
C PRO A 98 -18.52 4.20 0.27
N TRP A 99 -17.44 3.53 0.66
CA TRP A 99 -17.51 2.15 1.14
C TRP A 99 -18.35 2.01 2.42
N LEU A 100 -18.19 2.92 3.40
CA LEU A 100 -18.99 2.93 4.63
C LEU A 100 -20.47 3.19 4.32
N VAL A 101 -20.76 4.17 3.47
CA VAL A 101 -22.14 4.51 3.07
C VAL A 101 -22.78 3.33 2.35
N SER A 102 -22.04 2.69 1.43
CA SER A 102 -22.52 1.50 0.73
C SER A 102 -22.79 0.36 1.69
N LEU A 103 -21.90 0.10 2.66
CA LEU A 103 -22.09 -0.95 3.66
C LEU A 103 -23.23 -0.63 4.64
N TYR A 104 -23.44 0.64 5.00
CA TYR A 104 -24.55 1.05 5.87
C TYR A 104 -25.91 0.82 5.21
N LEU A 105 -26.04 1.23 3.94
CA LEU A 105 -27.30 1.11 3.20
C LEU A 105 -27.61 -0.34 2.82
N ASP A 106 -26.58 -1.11 2.46
CA ASP A 106 -26.64 -2.53 2.07
C ASP A 106 -25.89 -3.39 3.10
N CYS A 107 -26.33 -3.28 4.35
CA CYS A 107 -25.70 -3.93 5.49
C CYS A 107 -26.01 -5.44 5.52
N PRO A 108 -24.99 -6.31 5.51
CA PRO A 108 -25.18 -7.76 5.48
C PRO A 108 -25.76 -8.28 6.80
N GLU A 109 -26.84 -9.05 6.70
CA GLU A 109 -27.41 -9.76 7.85
C GLU A 109 -26.40 -10.76 8.43
N HIS A 110 -26.39 -10.90 9.76
CA HIS A 110 -25.52 -11.86 10.48
C HIS A 110 -24.00 -11.68 10.28
N PHE A 111 -23.55 -10.51 9.83
CA PHE A 111 -22.12 -10.20 9.72
C PHE A 111 -21.46 -10.17 11.10
N ARG A 112 -20.51 -11.09 11.35
CA ARG A 112 -19.84 -11.26 12.65
C ARG A 112 -18.35 -11.52 12.45
N LEU A 113 -17.51 -10.81 13.19
CA LEU A 113 -16.06 -10.96 13.21
C LEU A 113 -15.58 -10.90 14.67
N SER A 114 -14.63 -11.76 15.04
CA SER A 114 -14.15 -11.90 16.43
C SER A 114 -15.25 -11.96 17.50
N ASP A 115 -16.32 -12.70 17.20
CA ASP A 115 -17.52 -12.81 18.02
C ASP A 115 -18.32 -11.51 18.26
N ILE A 116 -18.03 -10.44 17.52
CA ILE A 116 -18.73 -9.16 17.59
C ILE A 116 -19.68 -9.05 16.38
N PRO A 117 -20.99 -8.85 16.57
CA PRO A 117 -21.91 -8.62 15.47
C PRO A 117 -21.80 -7.19 14.91
N LEU A 118 -21.98 -7.03 13.60
CA LEU A 118 -22.25 -5.74 12.99
C LEU A 118 -23.72 -5.37 13.29
N LEU A 119 -23.91 -4.20 13.90
CA LEU A 119 -25.21 -3.65 14.24
C LEU A 119 -25.74 -2.86 13.05
N CYS A 120 -26.44 -3.57 12.16
CA CYS A 120 -27.03 -2.99 10.96
C CYS A 120 -28.18 -2.01 11.29
N PRO A 121 -28.28 -0.89 10.56
CA PRO A 121 -29.36 0.06 10.77
C PRO A 121 -30.71 -0.53 10.34
N ASN A 122 -31.75 -0.22 11.11
CA ASN A 122 -33.13 -0.50 10.75
C ASN A 122 -33.65 0.46 9.67
N GLN A 123 -34.87 0.23 9.18
CA GLN A 123 -35.45 1.02 8.09
C GLN A 123 -35.59 2.51 8.45
N THR A 124 -36.01 2.84 9.68
CA THR A 124 -36.14 4.23 10.14
C THR A 124 -34.79 4.94 10.20
N GLU A 125 -33.75 4.26 10.69
CA GLU A 125 -32.38 4.79 10.74
C GLU A 125 -31.82 5.04 9.34
N LYS A 126 -32.07 4.10 8.40
CA LYS A 126 -31.72 4.29 6.99
C LYS A 126 -32.45 5.49 6.39
N GLU A 127 -33.75 5.64 6.61
CA GLU A 127 -34.53 6.77 6.10
C GLU A 127 -34.04 8.12 6.67
N TYR A 128 -33.72 8.16 7.96
CA TYR A 128 -33.13 9.35 8.60
C TYR A 128 -31.79 9.72 7.97
N PHE A 129 -30.91 8.73 7.78
CA PHE A 129 -29.61 8.94 7.14
C PHE A 129 -29.72 9.38 5.67
N GLU A 130 -30.61 8.74 4.90
CA GLU A 130 -30.89 9.12 3.51
C GLU A 130 -31.46 10.55 3.40
N ALA A 131 -32.30 10.97 4.34
CA ALA A 131 -32.80 12.34 4.40
C ALA A 131 -31.67 13.34 4.66
N ALA A 132 -30.72 13.02 5.54
CA ALA A 132 -29.55 13.84 5.81
C ALA A 132 -28.65 14.01 4.57
N ILE A 133 -28.43 12.92 3.83
CA ILE A 133 -27.72 12.95 2.54
C ILE A 133 -28.41 13.93 1.58
N ARG A 134 -29.74 13.81 1.39
CA ARG A 134 -30.50 14.68 0.47
C ARG A 134 -30.44 16.17 0.86
N ARG A 135 -30.27 16.49 2.15
CA ARG A 135 -30.08 17.87 2.64
C ARG A 135 -28.65 18.40 2.47
N GLY A 136 -27.68 17.52 2.19
CA GLY A 136 -26.26 17.88 2.11
C GLY A 136 -25.54 17.85 3.46
N ASP A 137 -26.11 17.22 4.49
CA ASP A 137 -25.48 17.09 5.82
C ASP A 137 -24.31 16.10 5.79
N ILE A 138 -24.44 15.06 4.96
CA ILE A 138 -23.47 13.98 4.76
C ILE A 138 -23.10 13.95 3.28
N THR A 139 -21.79 13.85 2.99
CA THR A 139 -21.26 13.71 1.63
C THR A 139 -20.11 12.70 1.59
N TRP A 140 -19.58 12.40 0.41
CA TRP A 140 -18.45 11.49 0.21
C TRP A 140 -17.55 11.93 -0.94
N HIS A 141 -16.30 11.49 -0.90
CA HIS A 141 -15.34 11.69 -1.99
C HIS A 141 -15.44 10.57 -3.06
N ALA A 142 -14.65 10.65 -4.14
CA ALA A 142 -14.75 9.73 -5.28
C ALA A 142 -14.08 8.36 -5.11
N GLY A 143 -13.07 8.24 -4.25
CA GLY A 143 -12.45 6.94 -3.92
C GLY A 143 -13.25 6.14 -2.89
N PRO A 144 -13.06 4.81 -2.77
CA PRO A 144 -13.85 3.99 -1.83
C PRO A 144 -13.46 4.19 -0.36
N MET A 145 -12.16 4.21 -0.04
CA MET A 145 -11.54 4.28 1.30
C MET A 145 -10.11 4.85 1.19
N ASN A 146 -9.32 4.79 2.28
CA ASN A 146 -7.88 5.01 2.29
C ASN A 146 -7.14 3.77 1.73
N MET A 147 -6.93 3.78 0.41
CA MET A 147 -6.44 2.61 -0.31
C MET A 147 -4.91 2.59 -0.45
N GLN A 148 -4.38 1.40 -0.72
CA GLN A 148 -3.09 1.19 -1.38
C GLN A 148 -3.34 0.66 -2.79
N PRO A 149 -3.59 1.51 -3.81
CA PRO A 149 -4.07 1.04 -5.12
C PRO A 149 -3.10 0.15 -5.88
N GLU A 150 -1.80 0.25 -5.60
CA GLU A 150 -0.78 -0.68 -6.13
C GLU A 150 -1.01 -2.14 -5.71
N ASN A 151 -1.85 -2.36 -4.69
CA ASN A 151 -2.26 -3.67 -4.23
C ASN A 151 -3.57 -4.17 -4.88
N MET A 152 -3.99 -3.58 -5.99
CA MET A 152 -5.16 -4.01 -6.78
C MET A 152 -4.77 -4.19 -8.25
N ASN A 153 -5.50 -5.06 -8.96
CA ASN A 153 -5.50 -5.03 -10.42
C ASN A 153 -6.47 -3.94 -10.93
N GLU A 154 -6.35 -3.60 -12.21
CA GLU A 154 -7.13 -2.51 -12.82
C GLU A 154 -8.64 -2.70 -12.68
N ILE A 155 -9.15 -3.92 -12.94
CA ILE A 155 -10.59 -4.20 -12.91
C ILE A 155 -11.15 -4.04 -11.50
N LEU A 156 -10.47 -4.56 -10.47
CA LEU A 156 -10.91 -4.37 -9.09
C LEU A 156 -10.83 -2.90 -8.67
N PHE A 157 -9.79 -2.17 -9.06
CA PHE A 157 -9.69 -0.73 -8.78
C PHE A 157 -10.85 0.03 -9.41
N GLN A 158 -11.14 -0.22 -10.68
CA GLN A 158 -12.27 0.35 -11.43
C GLN A 158 -13.62 0.02 -10.79
N MET A 159 -13.82 -1.22 -10.35
CA MET A 159 -15.04 -1.62 -9.65
C MET A 159 -15.17 -0.95 -8.28
N SER A 160 -14.06 -0.74 -7.58
CA SER A 160 -14.06 -0.04 -6.28
C SER A 160 -14.57 1.41 -6.40
N LEU A 161 -14.22 2.10 -7.50
CA LEU A 161 -14.69 3.46 -7.78
C LEU A 161 -16.20 3.52 -8.03
N ASN A 162 -16.83 2.44 -8.51
CA ASN A 162 -18.27 2.38 -8.78
C ASN A 162 -19.12 2.70 -7.55
N MET A 163 -18.63 2.40 -6.34
CA MET A 163 -19.39 2.63 -5.11
C MET A 163 -19.83 4.08 -4.98
N SER A 164 -18.92 5.02 -5.28
CA SER A 164 -19.24 6.44 -5.24
C SER A 164 -20.29 6.82 -6.30
N PHE A 165 -20.16 6.33 -7.52
CA PHE A 165 -21.09 6.66 -8.61
C PHE A 165 -22.48 6.03 -8.47
N GLU A 166 -22.57 4.82 -7.92
CA GLU A 166 -23.87 4.20 -7.63
C GLU A 166 -24.60 4.95 -6.49
N LEU A 167 -23.85 5.47 -5.51
CA LEU A 167 -24.42 6.36 -4.50
C LEU A 167 -24.90 7.67 -5.14
N ASP A 168 -24.09 8.31 -5.99
CA ASP A 168 -24.51 9.53 -6.68
C ASP A 168 -25.80 9.30 -7.48
N LYS A 169 -25.87 8.20 -8.22
CA LYS A 169 -27.06 7.81 -8.97
C LYS A 169 -28.26 7.57 -8.06
N LYS A 170 -28.09 6.88 -6.93
CA LYS A 170 -29.16 6.61 -5.95
C LYS A 170 -29.76 7.90 -5.39
N PHE A 171 -28.93 8.91 -5.13
CA PHE A 171 -29.36 10.19 -4.54
C PHE A 171 -29.55 11.31 -5.58
N ASN A 172 -29.42 10.99 -6.87
CA ASN A 172 -29.50 11.95 -7.98
C ASN A 172 -28.52 13.13 -7.84
N PHE A 173 -27.30 12.85 -7.38
CA PHE A 173 -26.23 13.82 -7.29
C PHE A 173 -25.49 13.92 -8.62
N GLN A 174 -25.22 15.16 -9.02
CA GLN A 174 -24.35 15.48 -10.15
C GLN A 174 -23.12 16.19 -9.61
N ARG A 175 -22.03 15.46 -9.56
CA ARG A 175 -20.75 15.96 -9.08
C ARG A 175 -20.06 16.78 -10.16
N SER A 176 -19.76 18.04 -9.85
CA SER A 176 -19.13 18.97 -10.79
C SER A 176 -17.64 18.69 -10.98
N PHE A 177 -16.97 18.20 -9.93
CA PHE A 177 -15.54 17.92 -9.96
C PHE A 177 -15.17 16.74 -9.06
N PRO A 178 -15.58 15.50 -9.41
CA PRO A 178 -15.35 14.33 -8.57
C PRO A 178 -13.86 14.22 -8.18
N THR A 179 -13.61 14.19 -6.88
CA THR A 179 -12.27 14.21 -6.31
C THR A 179 -12.05 13.00 -5.42
N LEU A 180 -11.01 12.21 -5.70
CA LEU A 180 -10.60 11.12 -4.82
C LEU A 180 -9.79 11.69 -3.65
N SER A 181 -10.14 11.31 -2.43
CA SER A 181 -9.37 11.62 -1.24
C SER A 181 -8.74 10.35 -0.67
N GLN A 182 -7.46 10.43 -0.32
CA GLN A 182 -6.72 9.38 0.39
C GLN A 182 -5.92 10.02 1.52
N ARG A 183 -5.91 9.41 2.69
CA ARG A 183 -5.18 9.90 3.86
C ARG A 183 -4.29 8.82 4.41
N ASP A 184 -3.27 9.29 5.13
CA ASP A 184 -2.25 8.51 5.82
C ASP A 184 -1.23 7.86 4.88
N VAL A 185 -1.69 7.20 3.81
CA VAL A 185 -0.87 6.53 2.80
C VAL A 185 0.05 7.52 2.03
N PRO A 186 1.39 7.31 2.08
CA PRO A 186 2.47 8.01 1.40
C PRO A 186 2.18 8.82 0.14
N GLY A 187 1.61 8.05 -0.77
CA GLY A 187 1.66 8.29 -2.18
C GLY A 187 0.58 7.50 -2.90
N LEU A 188 0.55 7.68 -4.20
CA LEU A 188 -0.41 7.11 -5.11
C LEU A 188 0.34 6.80 -6.41
N THR A 189 0.15 5.62 -6.98
CA THR A 189 0.78 5.30 -8.26
C THR A 189 0.13 6.09 -9.40
N GLN A 190 0.93 6.64 -10.33
CA GLN A 190 0.41 7.36 -11.50
C GLN A 190 -0.41 6.44 -12.42
N ALA A 191 -0.25 5.13 -12.29
CA ALA A 191 -1.03 4.13 -13.02
C ALA A 191 -2.53 4.18 -12.70
N VAL A 192 -2.98 4.84 -11.62
CA VAL A 192 -4.41 5.04 -11.41
C VAL A 192 -5.01 6.10 -12.33
N ILE A 193 -4.21 7.04 -12.85
CA ILE A 193 -4.70 8.23 -13.56
C ILE A 193 -5.57 7.87 -14.77
N PRO A 194 -5.21 6.91 -15.65
CA PRO A 194 -6.05 6.56 -16.77
C PRO A 194 -7.41 6.03 -16.33
N SER A 195 -7.43 5.21 -15.27
CA SER A 195 -8.66 4.69 -14.67
C SER A 195 -9.53 5.80 -14.04
N LEU A 196 -8.92 6.74 -13.31
CA LEU A 196 -9.62 7.89 -12.75
C LEU A 196 -10.29 8.74 -13.83
N VAL A 197 -9.53 9.09 -14.88
CA VAL A 197 -10.04 9.91 -15.99
C VAL A 197 -11.14 9.18 -16.77
N GLN A 198 -11.02 7.86 -16.98
CA GLN A 198 -12.06 7.06 -17.62
C GLN A 198 -13.38 7.11 -16.84
N ARG A 199 -13.31 7.22 -15.51
CA ARG A 199 -14.48 7.35 -14.63
C ARG A 199 -14.95 8.79 -14.41
N GLY A 200 -14.30 9.77 -15.04
CA GLY A 200 -14.65 11.19 -14.85
C GLY A 200 -14.17 11.77 -13.53
N ILE A 201 -13.27 11.09 -12.80
CA ILE A 201 -12.60 11.64 -11.62
C ILE A 201 -11.51 12.59 -12.09
N ALA A 202 -11.59 13.84 -11.62
CA ALA A 202 -10.81 14.94 -12.17
C ALA A 202 -9.72 15.46 -11.23
N ALA A 203 -9.78 15.09 -9.94
CA ALA A 203 -8.75 15.44 -8.96
C ALA A 203 -8.44 14.34 -7.95
N VAL A 204 -7.26 14.47 -7.34
CA VAL A 204 -6.83 13.69 -6.17
C VAL A 204 -6.36 14.64 -5.06
N SER A 205 -6.73 14.31 -3.82
CA SER A 205 -6.21 14.94 -2.60
C SER A 205 -5.60 13.87 -1.72
N VAL A 206 -4.31 13.99 -1.41
CA VAL A 206 -3.57 13.04 -0.58
C VAL A 206 -3.06 13.72 0.67
N GLY A 207 -3.23 13.10 1.83
CA GLY A 207 -2.62 13.53 3.09
C GLY A 207 -1.58 12.51 3.55
N VAL A 208 -0.38 12.97 3.89
CA VAL A 208 0.80 12.12 4.14
C VAL A 208 1.08 12.02 5.63
N ASN A 209 1.04 10.81 6.21
CA ASN A 209 1.29 10.59 7.64
C ASN A 209 2.52 11.37 8.19
N PRO A 210 2.42 12.00 9.38
CA PRO A 210 3.50 12.78 9.98
C PRO A 210 4.79 12.00 10.26
N GLY A 211 4.71 10.67 10.28
CA GLY A 211 5.83 9.78 10.46
C GLY A 211 6.73 9.64 9.23
N THR A 212 6.23 9.97 8.03
CA THR A 212 6.90 9.67 6.76
C THR A 212 7.28 10.93 5.99
N SER A 213 8.41 10.87 5.28
CA SER A 213 8.82 11.96 4.40
C SER A 213 7.82 12.13 3.26
N PRO A 214 7.19 13.31 3.11
CA PRO A 214 6.20 13.56 2.07
C PRO A 214 6.87 13.60 0.68
N PRO A 215 6.23 13.07 -0.38
CA PRO A 215 6.68 13.24 -1.76
C PRO A 215 6.93 14.72 -2.09
N ALA A 216 8.04 15.00 -2.77
CA ALA A 216 8.48 16.37 -3.08
C ALA A 216 7.73 16.94 -4.30
N VAL A 217 6.42 17.09 -4.18
CA VAL A 217 5.54 17.66 -5.21
C VAL A 217 5.13 19.09 -4.86
N PRO A 218 4.74 19.93 -5.85
CA PRO A 218 4.14 21.23 -5.58
C PRO A 218 2.82 21.10 -4.77
N PRO A 219 2.39 22.16 -4.06
CA PRO A 219 1.13 22.12 -3.30
C PRO A 219 -0.09 21.84 -4.19
N LEU A 220 -0.15 22.42 -5.40
CA LEU A 220 -1.09 22.07 -6.45
C LEU A 220 -0.36 21.86 -7.78
N PHE A 221 -0.75 20.82 -8.50
CA PHE A 221 -0.17 20.49 -9.80
C PHE A 221 -1.13 19.68 -10.68
N ARG A 222 -0.79 19.60 -11.96
CA ARG A 222 -1.38 18.69 -12.94
C ARG A 222 -0.56 17.41 -12.98
N TRP A 223 -1.15 16.28 -12.68
CA TRP A 223 -0.48 14.99 -12.69
C TRP A 223 -0.86 14.22 -13.95
N ASN A 224 0.12 13.95 -14.80
CA ASN A 224 -0.09 13.43 -16.14
C ASN A 224 0.63 12.09 -16.33
N PHE A 225 -0.11 11.10 -16.83
CA PHE A 225 0.41 9.80 -17.21
C PHE A 225 -0.30 9.32 -18.47
N GLU A 226 0.46 8.87 -19.47
CA GLU A 226 -0.05 8.38 -20.77
C GLU A 226 -1.06 9.33 -21.46
N GLY A 227 -0.85 10.65 -21.33
CA GLY A 227 -1.72 11.66 -21.92
C GLY A 227 -3.04 11.87 -21.19
N LYS A 228 -3.28 11.18 -20.07
CA LYS A 228 -4.39 11.42 -19.13
C LYS A 228 -3.90 12.28 -17.98
N GLU A 229 -4.78 13.12 -17.44
CA GLU A 229 -4.40 14.12 -16.45
C GLU A 229 -5.48 14.36 -15.41
N VAL A 230 -5.08 14.43 -14.14
CA VAL A 230 -5.89 14.88 -13.00
C VAL A 230 -5.21 16.06 -12.29
N MET A 231 -6.00 16.89 -11.60
CA MET A 231 -5.42 17.85 -10.66
C MET A 231 -5.05 17.15 -9.35
N ALA A 232 -4.02 17.62 -8.68
CA ALA A 232 -3.44 16.92 -7.54
C ALA A 232 -3.01 17.89 -6.45
N THR A 233 -3.26 17.51 -5.18
CA THR A 233 -2.71 18.16 -3.99
C THR A 233 -2.19 17.11 -3.02
N TRP A 234 -1.00 17.34 -2.47
CA TRP A 234 -0.43 16.55 -1.37
C TRP A 234 -0.32 17.45 -0.15
N HIS A 235 -0.80 16.97 0.99
CA HIS A 235 -0.72 17.65 2.27
C HIS A 235 0.35 16.96 3.15
N PRO A 236 1.53 17.59 3.33
CA PRO A 236 2.60 17.07 4.18
C PRO A 236 2.20 17.01 5.66
N GLY A 237 2.47 15.90 6.35
CA GLY A 237 2.34 15.84 7.81
C GLY A 237 0.99 15.37 8.33
N GLY A 238 0.04 15.03 7.46
CA GLY A 238 -1.05 14.13 7.81
C GLY A 238 -2.27 14.29 6.92
N TYR A 239 -3.39 13.83 7.43
CA TYR A 239 -4.59 14.65 7.63
C TYR A 239 -4.30 15.42 8.92
N PRO A 240 -4.22 16.76 8.90
CA PRO A 240 -3.47 17.49 9.92
C PRO A 240 -3.92 17.15 11.35
N LEU A 241 -3.02 17.29 12.35
CA LEU A 241 -3.10 16.78 13.75
C LEU A 241 -4.32 17.30 14.58
N GLY A 242 -5.54 17.15 14.07
CA GLY A 242 -6.74 17.79 14.60
C GLY A 242 -6.75 19.30 14.36
N PRO A 243 -7.95 19.92 14.33
CA PRO A 243 -8.07 21.32 14.71
C PRO A 243 -7.39 21.56 16.07
N GLY A 244 -6.77 22.72 16.22
CA GLY A 244 -6.21 23.10 17.51
C GLY A 244 -7.28 23.57 18.50
N PRO A 245 -6.94 23.74 19.79
CA PRO A 245 -7.93 24.00 20.83
C PRO A 245 -8.53 25.40 20.81
N ASN A 246 -7.91 26.37 20.13
CA ASN A 246 -8.38 27.76 20.05
C ASN A 246 -7.59 28.59 19.02
N PRO A 247 -8.00 29.82 18.68
CA PRO A 247 -7.29 30.64 17.70
C PRO A 247 -5.81 30.95 18.03
N ALA A 248 -5.40 30.91 19.30
CA ALA A 248 -3.98 31.09 19.65
C ALA A 248 -3.13 29.85 19.37
N ARG A 249 -3.75 28.69 19.24
CA ARG A 249 -3.12 27.41 18.92
C ARG A 249 -3.97 26.73 17.84
N PRO A 250 -3.86 27.17 16.57
CA PRO A 250 -4.75 26.75 15.49
C PRO A 250 -4.64 25.26 15.12
N GLY A 251 -3.54 24.60 15.50
CA GLY A 251 -3.30 23.19 15.18
C GLY A 251 -3.35 22.98 13.66
N GLY A 252 -4.04 21.92 13.24
CA GLY A 252 -4.21 21.54 11.85
C GLY A 252 -5.05 22.47 10.97
N LEU A 253 -5.67 23.50 11.56
CA LEU A 253 -6.36 24.56 10.83
C LEU A 253 -5.48 25.80 10.62
N SER A 254 -4.19 25.71 10.94
CA SER A 254 -3.27 26.81 10.70
C SER A 254 -3.02 27.03 9.22
N THR A 255 -2.70 28.27 8.84
CA THR A 255 -2.35 28.66 7.47
C THR A 255 -1.26 27.78 6.83
N LYS A 256 -0.30 27.28 7.63
CA LYS A 256 0.76 26.36 7.16
C LYS A 256 0.25 24.96 6.80
N ASP A 257 -0.89 24.55 7.34
CA ASP A 257 -1.47 23.22 7.15
C ASP A 257 -2.61 23.25 6.10
N CYS A 258 -3.13 24.43 5.76
CA CYS A 258 -4.05 24.60 4.63
C CYS A 258 -3.31 24.66 3.29
N VAL A 259 -4.00 24.26 2.21
CA VAL A 259 -3.50 24.44 0.84
C VAL A 259 -3.77 25.89 0.42
N VAL A 260 -2.71 26.69 0.40
CA VAL A 260 -2.73 28.09 -0.05
C VAL A 260 -1.78 28.24 -1.23
N ILE A 261 -2.25 28.87 -2.31
CA ILE A 261 -1.47 29.13 -3.52
C ILE A 261 -1.29 30.65 -3.69
N PRO A 262 -0.06 31.15 -3.85
CA PRO A 262 0.17 32.57 -4.07
C PRO A 262 -0.63 33.10 -5.28
N GLY A 263 -1.37 34.19 -5.07
CA GLY A 263 -2.19 34.81 -6.12
C GLY A 263 -3.51 34.11 -6.43
N PHE A 264 -3.89 33.06 -5.69
CA PHE A 264 -5.18 32.39 -5.80
C PHE A 264 -6.05 32.71 -4.58
N GLU A 265 -7.30 33.10 -4.82
CA GLU A 265 -8.18 33.62 -3.75
C GLU A 265 -8.82 32.53 -2.87
N HIS A 266 -8.57 31.24 -3.16
CA HIS A 266 -9.19 30.12 -2.45
C HIS A 266 -8.16 29.27 -1.70
N ALA A 267 -8.48 28.94 -0.44
CA ALA A 267 -7.74 28.00 0.39
C ALA A 267 -8.57 26.74 0.68
N LEU A 268 -7.89 25.59 0.79
CA LEU A 268 -8.48 24.33 1.26
C LEU A 268 -7.91 24.00 2.64
N CYS A 269 -8.78 23.86 3.63
CA CYS A 269 -8.42 23.53 5.01
C CYS A 269 -9.11 22.24 5.46
N TYR A 270 -8.51 21.55 6.43
CA TYR A 270 -8.94 20.24 6.90
C TYR A 270 -9.29 20.30 8.38
N ALA A 271 -10.58 20.29 8.71
CA ALA A 271 -11.05 20.09 10.08
C ALA A 271 -11.16 18.57 10.36
N PHE A 272 -10.02 17.89 10.28
CA PHE A 272 -9.96 16.43 10.35
C PHE A 272 -9.71 15.96 11.77
N ILE A 273 -10.57 15.09 12.27
CA ILE A 273 -10.32 14.38 13.53
C ILE A 273 -9.46 13.13 13.23
N GLN A 274 -8.64 12.72 14.21
CA GLN A 274 -7.67 11.65 14.06
C GLN A 274 -8.31 10.25 13.86
N ASP A 275 -7.48 9.21 13.84
CA ASP A 275 -7.83 7.79 13.63
C ASP A 275 -9.11 7.40 14.37
N ASN A 276 -10.15 7.08 13.60
CA ASN A 276 -11.45 6.64 14.08
C ASN A 276 -12.13 7.56 15.11
N GLY A 277 -11.75 8.85 15.21
CA GLY A 277 -12.28 9.75 16.24
C GLY A 277 -13.71 10.26 16.02
N GLY A 278 -14.27 10.09 14.82
CA GLY A 278 -15.64 10.50 14.48
C GLY A 278 -15.78 11.99 14.12
N PRO A 279 -17.01 12.51 13.96
CA PRO A 279 -17.28 13.94 13.76
C PRO A 279 -17.04 14.75 15.06
N PRO A 280 -17.05 16.09 14.98
CA PRO A 280 -17.00 16.96 16.17
C PRO A 280 -17.98 16.51 17.27
N ILE A 281 -17.63 16.74 18.54
CA ILE A 281 -18.43 16.27 19.68
C ILE A 281 -19.71 17.08 19.87
N ASP A 282 -19.69 18.37 19.55
CA ASP A 282 -20.80 19.30 19.71
C ASP A 282 -20.70 20.49 18.72
N VAL A 283 -21.73 21.35 18.73
CA VAL A 283 -21.77 22.56 17.90
C VAL A 283 -20.66 23.56 18.29
N LEU A 284 -20.24 23.61 19.56
CA LEU A 284 -19.21 24.54 20.02
C LEU A 284 -17.85 24.21 19.42
N GLU A 285 -17.52 22.93 19.26
CA GLU A 285 -16.30 22.51 18.56
C GLU A 285 -16.31 22.97 17.09
N ILE A 286 -17.45 22.85 16.39
CA ILE A 286 -17.59 23.35 15.02
C ILE A 286 -17.34 24.86 15.00
N LEU A 287 -18.01 25.64 15.85
CA LEU A 287 -17.85 27.09 15.91
C LEU A 287 -16.41 27.50 16.28
N SER A 288 -15.76 26.76 17.19
CA SER A 288 -14.35 26.96 17.53
C SER A 288 -13.44 26.80 16.31
N ASN A 289 -13.70 25.80 15.46
CA ASN A 289 -12.96 25.60 14.22
C ASN A 289 -13.13 26.80 13.26
N TYR A 290 -14.33 27.36 13.17
CA TYR A 290 -14.57 28.59 12.42
C TYR A 290 -13.84 29.80 13.00
N GLU A 291 -13.82 29.98 14.32
CA GLU A 291 -13.07 31.07 14.96
C GLU A 291 -11.56 30.97 14.73
N ILE A 292 -11.02 29.75 14.72
CA ILE A 292 -9.62 29.52 14.34
C ILE A 292 -9.39 30.02 12.91
N LEU A 293 -10.21 29.57 11.97
CA LEU A 293 -10.08 29.95 10.56
C LEU A 293 -10.30 31.44 10.32
N ARG A 294 -11.18 32.11 11.07
CA ARG A 294 -11.38 33.56 11.01
C ARG A 294 -10.12 34.32 11.40
N LYS A 295 -9.38 33.81 12.40
CA LYS A 295 -8.12 34.41 12.79
C LYS A 295 -7.01 34.14 11.77
N GLU A 296 -6.94 32.92 11.25
CA GLU A 296 -5.94 32.51 10.26
C GLU A 296 -6.17 33.18 8.89
N PHE A 297 -7.42 33.50 8.54
CA PHE A 297 -7.84 34.12 7.28
C PHE A 297 -8.83 35.28 7.53
N PRO A 298 -8.38 36.43 8.07
CA PRO A 298 -9.25 37.51 8.55
C PRO A 298 -10.10 38.19 7.47
N ASN A 299 -9.70 38.06 6.20
CA ASN A 299 -10.37 38.68 5.06
C ASN A 299 -11.22 37.71 4.24
N ALA A 300 -11.33 36.45 4.68
CA ALA A 300 -11.96 35.38 3.91
C ALA A 300 -13.37 35.04 4.40
N LYS A 301 -14.21 34.63 3.44
CA LYS A 301 -15.47 33.93 3.74
C LYS A 301 -15.17 32.45 3.94
N ILE A 302 -15.52 31.93 5.11
CA ILE A 302 -15.29 30.53 5.48
C ILE A 302 -16.59 29.77 5.34
N LYS A 303 -16.54 28.58 4.73
CA LYS A 303 -17.69 27.67 4.63
C LYS A 303 -17.27 26.22 4.77
N GLY A 304 -18.13 25.42 5.39
CA GLY A 304 -18.13 23.97 5.28
C GLY A 304 -18.35 23.60 3.82
N SER A 305 -17.41 22.86 3.25
CA SER A 305 -17.33 22.66 1.80
C SER A 305 -17.00 21.20 1.47
N THR A 306 -16.87 20.92 0.17
CA THR A 306 -16.41 19.64 -0.35
C THR A 306 -15.13 19.82 -1.15
N PHE A 307 -14.41 18.73 -1.39
CA PHE A 307 -13.26 18.74 -2.29
C PHE A 307 -13.62 19.27 -3.69
N GLU A 308 -14.80 18.92 -4.16
CA GLU A 308 -15.27 19.22 -5.51
C GLU A 308 -15.51 20.71 -5.69
N GLU A 309 -16.09 21.36 -4.69
CA GLU A 309 -16.27 22.81 -4.71
C GLU A 309 -14.93 23.55 -4.75
N TYR A 310 -13.90 23.07 -4.06
CA TYR A 310 -12.57 23.66 -4.13
C TYR A 310 -11.91 23.41 -5.48
N PHE A 311 -11.89 22.18 -5.97
CA PHE A 311 -11.23 21.86 -7.24
C PHE A 311 -11.96 22.45 -8.47
N ALA A 312 -13.27 22.72 -8.39
CA ALA A 312 -13.96 23.50 -9.41
C ALA A 312 -13.37 24.92 -9.57
N GLU A 313 -12.93 25.53 -8.46
CA GLU A 313 -12.24 26.83 -8.47
C GLU A 313 -10.80 26.70 -8.95
N VAL A 314 -10.07 25.67 -8.51
CA VAL A 314 -8.71 25.37 -8.99
C VAL A 314 -8.69 25.15 -10.51
N ASN A 315 -9.74 24.54 -11.08
CA ASN A 315 -9.83 24.31 -12.52
C ASN A 315 -9.78 25.62 -13.34
N LYS A 316 -10.18 26.76 -12.77
CA LYS A 316 -10.11 28.08 -13.43
C LYS A 316 -8.67 28.57 -13.61
N ILE A 317 -7.73 28.04 -12.82
CA ILE A 317 -6.30 28.33 -12.91
C ILE A 317 -5.48 27.13 -13.41
N ARG A 318 -6.13 26.13 -14.00
CA ARG A 318 -5.51 24.86 -14.43
C ARG A 318 -4.22 25.06 -15.22
N ASP A 319 -4.21 26.00 -16.16
CA ASP A 319 -3.11 26.21 -17.09
C ASP A 319 -1.86 26.86 -16.45
N SER A 320 -2.02 27.53 -15.30
CA SER A 320 -0.89 28.07 -14.54
C SER A 320 -0.22 27.03 -13.62
N LEU A 321 -0.83 25.85 -13.44
CA LEU A 321 -0.30 24.82 -12.55
C LEU A 321 0.84 24.03 -13.21
N PRO A 322 1.89 23.68 -12.44
CA PRO A 322 2.99 22.85 -12.93
C PRO A 322 2.50 21.45 -13.30
N VAL A 323 3.18 20.81 -14.26
CA VAL A 323 2.88 19.43 -14.69
C VAL A 323 3.92 18.48 -14.12
N ILE A 324 3.46 17.43 -13.44
CA ILE A 324 4.29 16.33 -12.96
C ILE A 324 3.95 15.06 -13.76
N LYS A 325 4.98 14.35 -14.20
CA LYS A 325 4.89 13.07 -14.94
C LYS A 325 5.64 11.92 -14.25
N GLN A 326 6.10 12.17 -13.03
CA GLN A 326 6.85 11.21 -12.25
C GLN A 326 5.88 10.39 -11.41
N GLU A 327 6.27 9.15 -11.14
CA GLU A 327 5.58 8.28 -10.19
C GLU A 327 5.65 8.87 -8.78
N VAL A 328 4.53 8.86 -8.06
CA VAL A 328 4.40 9.34 -6.67
C VAL A 328 4.06 8.14 -5.76
N GLY A 329 4.73 7.01 -6.00
CA GLY A 329 4.38 5.71 -5.43
C GLY A 329 4.44 5.65 -3.90
N ASP A 330 3.62 4.77 -3.33
CA ASP A 330 3.45 4.62 -1.87
C ASP A 330 4.66 3.96 -1.20
N THR A 331 5.28 4.62 -0.24
CA THR A 331 6.41 4.07 0.53
C THR A 331 5.98 3.13 1.65
N TRP A 332 4.70 3.12 2.05
CA TRP A 332 4.13 2.16 2.99
C TRP A 332 3.79 0.81 2.38
N ILE A 333 3.78 0.72 1.05
CA ILE A 333 3.45 -0.50 0.31
C ILE A 333 4.29 -1.71 0.73
N GLN A 334 5.46 -1.50 1.35
CA GLN A 334 6.30 -2.55 1.93
C GLN A 334 5.55 -3.53 2.86
N GLY A 335 4.48 -3.06 3.51
CA GLY A 335 3.72 -3.82 4.49
C GLY A 335 2.84 -4.90 3.90
N ILE A 336 2.50 -4.84 2.61
CA ILE A 336 1.56 -5.80 2.00
C ILE A 336 2.12 -7.23 1.94
N ALA A 337 3.43 -7.41 2.11
CA ALA A 337 4.05 -8.74 2.20
C ALA A 337 3.99 -9.34 3.63
N SER A 338 3.37 -8.66 4.60
CA SER A 338 3.27 -9.14 5.99
C SER A 338 2.47 -10.43 6.13
N ASP A 339 1.53 -10.66 5.20
CA ASP A 339 0.66 -11.81 5.19
C ASP A 339 0.67 -12.51 3.81
N PRO A 340 1.69 -13.34 3.53
CA PRO A 340 1.80 -14.03 2.24
C PRO A 340 0.56 -14.87 1.92
N TYR A 341 -0.03 -15.53 2.93
CA TYR A 341 -1.24 -16.34 2.75
C TYR A 341 -2.43 -15.47 2.33
N LYS A 342 -2.72 -14.39 3.06
CA LYS A 342 -3.83 -13.47 2.71
C LYS A 342 -3.65 -12.94 1.30
N MET A 343 -2.44 -12.51 0.96
CA MET A 343 -2.19 -11.89 -0.34
C MET A 343 -2.30 -12.86 -1.52
N ALA A 344 -1.77 -14.07 -1.40
CA ALA A 344 -1.89 -15.06 -2.47
C ALA A 344 -3.36 -15.45 -2.71
N ASN A 345 -4.14 -15.69 -1.64
CA ASN A 345 -5.56 -16.04 -1.75
C ASN A 345 -6.40 -14.86 -2.29
N TYR A 346 -6.18 -13.66 -1.77
CA TYR A 346 -6.82 -12.43 -2.25
C TYR A 346 -6.59 -12.22 -3.75
N ARG A 347 -5.34 -12.30 -4.20
CA ARG A 347 -4.99 -12.12 -5.62
C ARG A 347 -5.59 -13.21 -6.49
N ALA A 348 -5.62 -14.46 -6.04
CA ALA A 348 -6.27 -15.55 -6.77
C ALA A 348 -7.78 -15.30 -6.99
N VAL A 349 -8.48 -14.78 -5.98
CA VAL A 349 -9.91 -14.42 -6.12
C VAL A 349 -10.10 -13.20 -7.02
N SER A 350 -9.31 -12.14 -6.81
CA SER A 350 -9.37 -10.91 -7.62
C SER A 350 -9.09 -11.20 -9.09
N GLU A 351 -8.11 -12.06 -9.38
CA GLU A 351 -7.74 -12.44 -10.73
C GLU A 351 -8.82 -13.29 -11.39
N ALA A 352 -9.42 -14.25 -10.68
CA ALA A 352 -10.52 -15.03 -11.23
C ALA A 352 -11.73 -14.15 -11.62
N ILE A 353 -12.07 -13.15 -10.81
CA ILE A 353 -13.09 -12.14 -11.14
C ILE A 353 -12.69 -11.35 -12.39
N THR A 354 -11.43 -10.91 -12.43
CA THR A 354 -10.86 -10.13 -13.55
C THR A 354 -10.91 -10.91 -14.86
N GLU A 355 -10.40 -12.13 -14.87
CA GLU A 355 -10.43 -13.04 -16.02
C GLU A 355 -11.88 -13.28 -16.49
N CYS A 356 -12.82 -13.52 -15.56
CA CYS A 356 -14.22 -13.75 -15.92
C CYS A 356 -14.87 -12.52 -16.56
N VAL A 357 -14.61 -11.32 -16.03
CA VAL A 357 -15.12 -10.06 -16.58
C VAL A 357 -14.48 -9.77 -17.95
N MET A 358 -13.16 -9.88 -18.07
CA MET A 358 -12.44 -9.62 -19.33
C MET A 358 -12.81 -10.62 -20.43
N ALA A 359 -13.08 -11.87 -20.08
CA ALA A 359 -13.56 -12.89 -21.02
C ALA A 359 -15.04 -12.71 -21.43
N GLY A 360 -15.77 -11.76 -20.84
CA GLY A 360 -17.19 -11.55 -21.08
C GLY A 360 -18.10 -12.62 -20.47
N LEU A 361 -17.55 -13.47 -19.59
CA LEU A 361 -18.28 -14.53 -18.88
C LEU A 361 -19.03 -13.97 -17.65
N CYS A 362 -18.54 -12.87 -17.09
CA CYS A 362 -19.13 -12.16 -15.97
C CYS A 362 -19.42 -10.70 -16.32
N LYS A 363 -20.43 -10.10 -15.67
CA LYS A 363 -20.67 -8.65 -15.73
C LYS A 363 -20.20 -8.01 -14.43
N ALA A 364 -19.33 -7.00 -14.51
CA ALA A 364 -18.87 -6.25 -13.33
C ALA A 364 -20.03 -5.58 -12.54
N SER A 365 -21.18 -5.37 -13.18
CA SER A 365 -22.40 -4.83 -12.58
C SER A 365 -23.34 -5.89 -11.99
N ASP A 366 -22.99 -7.19 -12.02
CA ASP A 366 -23.79 -8.23 -11.34
C ASP A 366 -23.79 -7.93 -9.83
N PRO A 367 -24.97 -7.88 -9.17
CA PRO A 367 -25.05 -7.55 -7.74
C PRO A 367 -24.16 -8.43 -6.85
N ARG A 368 -23.97 -9.71 -7.19
CA ARG A 368 -23.09 -10.62 -6.44
C ARG A 368 -21.63 -10.20 -6.54
N ILE A 369 -21.19 -9.79 -7.73
CA ILE A 369 -19.84 -9.27 -7.97
C ILE A 369 -19.65 -7.91 -7.29
N VAL A 370 -20.68 -7.06 -7.29
CA VAL A 370 -20.65 -5.77 -6.57
C VAL A 370 -20.51 -6.00 -5.06
N SER A 371 -21.28 -6.92 -4.48
CA SER A 371 -21.17 -7.29 -3.05
C SER A 371 -19.81 -7.93 -2.71
N ALA A 372 -19.33 -8.85 -3.54
CA ALA A 372 -17.99 -9.43 -3.39
C ALA A 372 -16.89 -8.36 -3.48
N CYS A 373 -17.01 -7.41 -4.41
CA CYS A 373 -16.09 -6.29 -4.55
C CYS A 373 -16.08 -5.43 -3.29
N ARG A 374 -17.23 -5.12 -2.68
CA ARG A 374 -17.32 -4.39 -1.41
C ARG A 374 -16.49 -5.04 -0.31
N LEU A 375 -16.46 -6.37 -0.27
CA LEU A 375 -15.67 -7.11 0.72
C LEU A 375 -14.19 -7.16 0.33
N LEU A 376 -13.87 -7.40 -0.95
CA LEU A 376 -12.49 -7.52 -1.41
C LEU A 376 -11.69 -6.21 -1.30
N VAL A 377 -12.33 -5.04 -1.45
CA VAL A 377 -11.64 -3.75 -1.35
C VAL A 377 -11.17 -3.41 0.08
N LYS A 378 -11.65 -4.13 1.10
CA LYS A 378 -11.14 -4.00 2.47
C LYS A 378 -9.68 -4.50 2.60
N LEU A 379 -9.25 -5.41 1.74
CA LEU A 379 -7.92 -6.03 1.80
C LEU A 379 -6.77 -5.12 1.32
N PRO A 380 -6.95 -4.32 0.26
CA PRO A 380 -6.02 -3.27 -0.15
C PRO A 380 -6.28 -1.91 0.52
N GLU A 381 -7.20 -1.83 1.49
CA GLU A 381 -7.26 -0.70 2.43
C GLU A 381 -6.04 -0.77 3.37
N HIS A 382 -5.48 0.38 3.73
CA HIS A 382 -4.16 0.42 4.37
C HIS A 382 -4.11 -0.12 5.80
N THR A 383 -5.24 -0.33 6.50
CA THR A 383 -5.29 -0.94 7.84
C THR A 383 -5.29 -2.47 7.81
N TRP A 384 -4.30 -3.09 8.47
CA TRP A 384 -4.13 -4.55 8.49
C TRP A 384 -4.44 -5.22 9.83
N GLY A 385 -4.90 -4.45 10.82
CA GLY A 385 -5.31 -4.91 12.14
C GLY A 385 -4.76 -4.00 13.23
N LEU A 386 -4.73 -4.52 14.47
CA LEU A 386 -4.22 -3.75 15.60
C LEU A 386 -2.74 -3.36 15.39
N PRO A 387 -2.36 -2.14 15.79
CA PRO A 387 -1.09 -1.55 15.38
C PRO A 387 0.13 -2.23 15.99
N SER A 388 0.09 -2.60 17.27
CA SER A 388 1.31 -2.98 17.98
C SER A 388 1.05 -3.90 19.16
N VAL A 389 2.11 -4.56 19.60
CA VAL A 389 2.21 -5.16 20.93
C VAL A 389 3.16 -4.30 21.76
N SER A 390 2.72 -3.79 22.91
CA SER A 390 3.52 -2.99 23.85
C SER A 390 4.56 -3.84 24.60
N ASP A 391 5.41 -4.56 23.88
CA ASP A 391 6.42 -5.46 24.43
C ASP A 391 7.79 -5.20 23.81
N ASN A 392 8.68 -4.57 24.60
CA ASN A 392 10.06 -4.29 24.23
C ASN A 392 11.08 -5.20 24.95
N VAL A 393 10.63 -6.35 25.45
CA VAL A 393 11.44 -7.25 26.29
C VAL A 393 11.57 -8.64 25.67
N ASN A 394 10.45 -9.26 25.29
CA ASN A 394 10.42 -10.65 24.87
C ASN A 394 10.72 -10.80 23.38
N TRP A 395 12.00 -10.69 23.01
CA TRP A 395 12.44 -10.69 21.62
C TRP A 395 12.94 -12.03 21.10
N SER A 396 13.64 -12.82 21.92
CA SER A 396 14.10 -14.14 21.48
C SER A 396 12.90 -15.07 21.26
N ASN A 397 12.98 -16.00 20.29
CA ASN A 397 11.87 -16.92 20.01
C ASN A 397 11.33 -17.64 21.27
N PRO A 398 12.17 -18.14 22.21
CA PRO A 398 11.64 -18.73 23.45
C PRO A 398 10.85 -17.75 24.34
N GLN A 399 11.33 -16.51 24.50
CA GLN A 399 10.64 -15.49 25.29
C GLN A 399 9.34 -15.05 24.59
N PHE A 400 9.43 -14.79 23.29
CA PHE A 400 8.29 -14.42 22.44
C PHE A 400 7.20 -15.49 22.49
N ASN A 401 7.54 -16.77 22.31
CA ASN A 401 6.55 -17.86 22.35
C ASN A 401 5.80 -17.92 23.68
N LYS A 402 6.45 -17.58 24.79
CA LYS A 402 5.79 -17.47 26.10
C LYS A 402 4.90 -16.24 26.19
N ALA A 403 5.39 -15.07 25.74
CA ALA A 403 4.65 -13.81 25.77
C ALA A 403 3.43 -13.80 24.84
N ARG A 404 3.52 -14.50 23.70
CA ARG A 404 2.50 -14.64 22.66
C ARG A 404 1.16 -15.18 23.17
N LEU A 405 1.16 -15.87 24.32
CA LEU A 405 -0.06 -16.38 24.96
C LEU A 405 -0.87 -15.31 25.71
N GLY A 406 -0.34 -14.09 25.86
CA GLY A 406 -1.02 -12.99 26.54
C GLY A 406 -2.03 -12.26 25.67
N ASP A 407 -3.01 -11.62 26.31
CA ASP A 407 -4.19 -11.01 25.66
C ASP A 407 -3.82 -10.04 24.52
N HIS A 408 -2.81 -9.18 24.69
CA HIS A 408 -2.40 -8.24 23.64
C HIS A 408 -1.94 -8.95 22.35
N TYR A 409 -1.19 -10.04 22.48
CA TYR A 409 -0.73 -10.83 21.35
C TYR A 409 -1.90 -11.56 20.70
N VAL A 410 -2.74 -12.23 21.51
CA VAL A 410 -3.93 -12.95 21.04
C VAL A 410 -4.89 -12.01 20.30
N ASN A 411 -5.09 -10.79 20.80
CA ASN A 411 -5.94 -9.79 20.16
C ASN A 411 -5.36 -9.33 18.82
N CYS A 412 -4.04 -9.16 18.70
CA CYS A 412 -3.41 -8.86 17.40
C CYS A 412 -3.65 -9.99 16.39
N GLU A 413 -3.46 -11.25 16.80
CA GLU A 413 -3.70 -12.40 15.90
C GLU A 413 -5.16 -12.52 15.47
N LYS A 414 -6.10 -12.23 16.38
CA LYS A 414 -7.53 -12.14 16.04
C LYS A 414 -7.80 -11.03 15.03
N ALA A 415 -7.28 -9.82 15.26
CA ALA A 415 -7.47 -8.69 14.35
C ALA A 415 -6.90 -8.96 12.95
N TRP A 416 -5.74 -9.62 12.86
CA TRP A 416 -5.16 -10.03 11.58
C TRP A 416 -5.98 -11.12 10.90
N GLN A 417 -6.61 -12.03 11.68
CA GLN A 417 -7.54 -13.02 11.15
C GLN A 417 -8.80 -12.38 10.60
N GLU A 418 -9.36 -11.33 11.24
CA GLU A 418 -10.53 -10.60 10.72
C GLU A 418 -10.29 -10.11 9.28
N GLN A 419 -9.08 -9.68 8.96
CA GLN A 419 -8.72 -9.27 7.60
C GLN A 419 -8.85 -10.44 6.61
N ARG A 420 -8.40 -11.65 6.97
CA ARG A 420 -8.50 -12.82 6.10
C ARG A 420 -9.95 -13.24 5.85
N GLU A 421 -10.85 -13.04 6.80
CA GLU A 421 -12.27 -13.41 6.66
C GLU A 421 -12.96 -12.68 5.49
N PHE A 422 -12.53 -11.46 5.13
CA PHE A 422 -13.08 -10.74 3.98
C PHE A 422 -12.92 -11.49 2.65
N ILE A 423 -11.88 -12.33 2.51
CA ILE A 423 -11.70 -13.18 1.32
C ILE A 423 -12.83 -14.22 1.26
N TRP A 424 -13.08 -14.91 2.37
CA TRP A 424 -14.06 -15.99 2.42
C TRP A 424 -15.50 -15.47 2.33
N MET A 425 -15.78 -14.34 2.98
CA MET A 425 -17.06 -13.65 2.85
C MET A 425 -17.30 -13.19 1.41
N ALA A 426 -16.28 -12.71 0.70
CA ALA A 426 -16.42 -12.34 -0.70
C ALA A 426 -16.70 -13.56 -1.60
N ILE A 427 -16.03 -14.69 -1.35
CA ILE A 427 -16.29 -15.95 -2.08
C ILE A 427 -17.71 -16.45 -1.80
N ASP A 428 -18.22 -16.27 -0.59
CA ASP A 428 -19.58 -16.66 -0.22
C ASP A 428 -20.64 -15.99 -1.13
N GLN A 429 -20.44 -14.71 -1.45
CA GLN A 429 -21.31 -13.97 -2.38
C GLN A 429 -21.31 -14.55 -3.81
N LEU A 430 -20.31 -15.36 -4.16
CA LEU A 430 -20.06 -15.86 -5.51
C LEU A 430 -20.33 -17.35 -5.67
N ARG A 431 -20.78 -18.08 -4.62
CA ARG A 431 -20.93 -19.55 -4.65
C ARG A 431 -21.81 -20.06 -5.79
N ASP A 432 -22.90 -19.34 -6.08
CA ASP A 432 -23.88 -19.75 -7.11
C ASP A 432 -23.61 -19.09 -8.47
N MET A 433 -22.39 -18.59 -8.71
CA MET A 433 -22.01 -17.90 -9.95
C MET A 433 -21.01 -18.72 -10.76
N GLU A 434 -21.52 -19.50 -11.72
CA GLU A 434 -20.69 -20.26 -12.67
C GLU A 434 -20.47 -19.51 -13.99
N PRO A 435 -19.28 -19.61 -14.62
CA PRO A 435 -18.14 -20.46 -14.25
C PRO A 435 -17.17 -19.84 -13.22
N LEU A 436 -17.48 -18.64 -12.69
CA LEU A 436 -16.57 -17.88 -11.82
C LEU A 436 -16.18 -18.64 -10.54
N TYR A 437 -17.14 -19.29 -9.87
CA TYR A 437 -16.86 -20.04 -8.66
C TYR A 437 -15.88 -21.19 -8.90
N GLN A 438 -16.03 -21.92 -10.01
CA GLN A 438 -15.05 -22.93 -10.43
C GLN A 438 -13.66 -22.33 -10.69
N MET A 439 -13.58 -21.17 -11.34
CA MET A 439 -12.30 -20.48 -11.57
C MET A 439 -11.62 -20.14 -10.24
N ILE A 440 -12.37 -19.63 -9.26
CA ILE A 440 -11.87 -19.34 -7.91
C ILE A 440 -11.36 -20.61 -7.23
N GLN A 441 -12.16 -21.68 -7.22
CA GLN A 441 -11.76 -22.96 -6.59
C GLN A 441 -10.47 -23.52 -7.22
N GLN A 442 -10.36 -23.47 -8.55
CA GLN A 442 -9.17 -23.88 -9.27
C GLN A 442 -7.95 -23.01 -8.92
N ALA A 443 -8.13 -21.68 -8.84
CA ALA A 443 -7.06 -20.76 -8.49
C ALA A 443 -6.54 -21.02 -7.06
N LEU A 444 -7.43 -21.15 -6.09
CA LEU A 444 -7.09 -21.41 -4.68
C LEU A 444 -6.42 -22.78 -4.48
N SER A 445 -6.87 -23.83 -5.20
CA SER A 445 -6.28 -25.16 -5.09
C SER A 445 -4.79 -25.19 -5.49
N LYS A 446 -4.37 -24.29 -6.37
CA LYS A 446 -2.99 -24.15 -6.83
C LYS A 446 -2.08 -23.55 -5.77
N LEU A 447 -2.62 -22.90 -4.73
CA LEU A 447 -1.87 -22.24 -3.66
C LEU A 447 -1.53 -23.17 -2.48
N LEU A 448 -2.12 -24.37 -2.42
CA LEU A 448 -1.91 -25.27 -1.28
C LEU A 448 -0.47 -25.79 -1.26
N PRO A 449 0.36 -25.46 -0.25
CA PRO A 449 1.73 -25.96 -0.16
C PRO A 449 1.71 -27.46 0.13
N ARG A 450 2.56 -28.21 -0.59
CA ARG A 450 2.71 -29.66 -0.44
C ARG A 450 4.12 -30.05 -0.82
N GLU A 451 4.72 -30.96 -0.04
CA GLU A 451 5.96 -31.60 -0.48
C GLU A 451 5.73 -32.29 -1.84
N PRO A 452 6.63 -32.13 -2.81
CA PRO A 452 6.48 -32.73 -4.13
C PRO A 452 6.44 -34.26 -4.09
N ASN A 453 5.59 -34.87 -4.92
CA ASN A 453 5.61 -36.31 -5.13
C ASN A 453 6.81 -36.70 -6.01
N LEU A 454 7.75 -37.44 -5.42
CA LEU A 454 9.01 -37.80 -6.09
C LEU A 454 8.93 -39.08 -6.95
N ARG A 455 7.77 -39.77 -7.02
CA ARG A 455 7.63 -41.04 -7.78
C ARG A 455 7.95 -40.88 -9.27
N GLU A 456 7.61 -39.72 -9.82
CA GLU A 456 7.80 -39.36 -11.24
C GLU A 456 9.15 -38.69 -11.49
N TYR A 457 10.05 -38.65 -10.50
CA TYR A 457 11.32 -37.96 -10.58
C TYR A 457 12.51 -38.90 -10.35
N GLU A 458 13.66 -38.54 -10.91
CA GLU A 458 14.95 -39.21 -10.72
C GLU A 458 15.95 -38.22 -10.13
N ILE A 459 16.85 -38.70 -9.28
CA ILE A 459 17.88 -37.85 -8.66
C ILE A 459 18.92 -37.48 -9.72
N VAL A 460 19.27 -36.19 -9.78
CA VAL A 460 20.40 -35.70 -10.58
C VAL A 460 21.68 -35.78 -9.73
N SER A 461 22.65 -36.58 -10.16
CA SER A 461 23.94 -36.75 -9.48
C SER A 461 24.94 -35.63 -9.78
N ASP A 462 24.98 -35.16 -11.03
CA ASP A 462 25.83 -34.04 -11.45
C ASP A 462 25.04 -32.73 -11.45
N MET A 463 25.20 -31.96 -10.38
CA MET A 463 24.60 -30.64 -10.19
C MET A 463 25.11 -29.57 -11.17
N SER A 464 26.23 -29.81 -11.85
CA SER A 464 26.80 -28.90 -12.85
C SER A 464 26.25 -29.11 -14.26
N LYS A 465 25.44 -30.17 -14.43
CA LYS A 465 24.79 -30.52 -15.69
C LYS A 465 23.98 -29.34 -16.25
N THR A 466 24.12 -29.13 -17.54
CA THR A 466 23.23 -28.24 -18.30
C THR A 466 22.06 -29.05 -18.84
N PHE A 467 20.84 -28.62 -18.51
CA PHE A 467 19.61 -29.23 -19.01
C PHE A 467 19.20 -28.50 -20.28
N LYS A 468 19.03 -29.25 -21.37
CA LYS A 468 18.54 -28.74 -22.66
C LYS A 468 17.09 -29.14 -22.82
N CYS A 469 16.25 -28.17 -23.12
CA CYS A 469 14.82 -28.34 -23.33
C CYS A 469 14.52 -28.46 -24.83
N GLU A 470 13.32 -28.91 -25.17
CA GLU A 470 12.89 -29.27 -26.53
C GLU A 470 13.01 -28.10 -27.52
N ASP A 471 12.69 -26.90 -27.08
CA ASP A 471 12.73 -25.65 -27.85
C ASP A 471 14.14 -25.07 -28.02
N GLY A 472 15.17 -25.75 -27.51
CA GLY A 472 16.56 -25.29 -27.54
C GLY A 472 16.95 -24.42 -26.35
N MET A 473 16.04 -24.16 -25.41
CA MET A 473 16.36 -23.52 -24.15
C MET A 473 17.34 -24.37 -23.34
N ALA A 474 18.28 -23.71 -22.66
CA ALA A 474 19.26 -24.42 -21.83
C ALA A 474 19.39 -23.75 -20.47
N ILE A 475 19.40 -24.56 -19.41
CA ILE A 475 19.49 -24.09 -18.03
C ILE A 475 20.56 -24.83 -17.23
N ARG A 476 21.18 -24.12 -16.30
CA ARG A 476 22.11 -24.69 -15.32
C ARG A 476 21.94 -23.98 -13.99
N PHE A 477 22.01 -24.74 -12.90
CA PHE A 477 21.81 -24.23 -11.55
C PHE A 477 23.12 -24.06 -10.79
N GLY A 478 23.12 -23.10 -9.87
CA GLY A 478 24.15 -22.91 -8.85
C GLY A 478 23.91 -23.75 -7.61
N LYS A 479 24.87 -23.74 -6.69
CA LYS A 479 24.74 -24.42 -5.39
C LYS A 479 23.65 -23.83 -4.50
N ASP A 480 23.25 -22.59 -4.76
CA ASP A 480 22.17 -21.87 -4.08
C ASP A 480 20.80 -22.06 -4.75
N GLY A 481 20.72 -22.85 -5.82
CA GLY A 481 19.49 -23.13 -6.56
C GLY A 481 19.08 -22.06 -7.56
N SER A 482 19.84 -20.98 -7.68
CA SER A 482 19.64 -19.96 -8.73
C SER A 482 20.08 -20.49 -10.09
N LEU A 483 19.48 -19.97 -11.16
CA LEU A 483 19.96 -20.17 -12.52
C LEU A 483 21.27 -19.40 -12.72
N GLN A 484 22.32 -20.15 -13.09
CA GLN A 484 23.65 -19.66 -13.46
C GLN A 484 23.86 -19.68 -14.97
N SER A 485 22.92 -20.26 -15.71
CA SER A 485 22.74 -20.11 -17.15
C SER A 485 21.25 -20.30 -17.46
N LEU A 486 20.73 -19.44 -18.33
CA LEU A 486 19.41 -19.41 -18.91
C LEU A 486 19.56 -18.90 -20.35
N TYR A 487 19.74 -19.82 -21.28
CA TYR A 487 19.78 -19.52 -22.70
C TYR A 487 18.36 -19.48 -23.27
N ASP A 488 17.99 -18.31 -23.79
CA ASP A 488 16.75 -18.05 -24.50
C ASP A 488 16.97 -18.25 -26.01
N PRO A 489 16.40 -19.31 -26.62
CA PRO A 489 16.60 -19.63 -28.02
C PRO A 489 15.84 -18.68 -28.95
N TYR A 490 14.82 -17.98 -28.44
CA TYR A 490 13.96 -17.13 -29.27
C TYR A 490 14.56 -15.74 -29.46
N ASN A 491 15.06 -15.14 -28.38
CA ASN A 491 15.79 -13.88 -28.46
C ASN A 491 17.29 -14.08 -28.71
N LYS A 492 17.78 -15.33 -28.71
CA LYS A 492 19.19 -15.70 -28.84
C LYS A 492 20.07 -15.04 -27.77
N MET A 493 19.57 -15.02 -26.53
CA MET A 493 20.19 -14.30 -25.42
C MET A 493 20.52 -15.23 -24.26
N GLU A 494 21.68 -15.02 -23.64
CA GLU A 494 21.99 -15.57 -22.33
C GLU A 494 21.55 -14.56 -21.26
N TRP A 495 20.62 -14.98 -20.40
CA TRP A 495 20.02 -14.15 -19.35
C TRP A 495 20.70 -14.29 -18.00
N ALA A 496 21.40 -15.38 -17.73
CA ALA A 496 22.10 -15.59 -16.45
C ALA A 496 23.62 -15.67 -16.68
N THR A 497 24.32 -14.54 -16.48
CA THR A 497 25.78 -14.46 -16.61
C THR A 497 26.41 -13.80 -15.38
N GLY A 498 26.87 -14.61 -14.43
CA GLY A 498 27.63 -14.13 -13.26
C GLY A 498 26.81 -13.55 -12.10
N ALA A 499 25.53 -13.22 -12.33
CA ALA A 499 24.58 -12.83 -11.29
C ALA A 499 23.44 -13.85 -11.18
N PRO A 500 22.87 -14.06 -9.98
CA PRO A 500 21.90 -15.12 -9.78
C PRO A 500 20.52 -14.74 -10.33
N LEU A 501 19.87 -15.68 -11.01
CA LEU A 501 18.50 -15.54 -11.49
C LEU A 501 17.60 -16.58 -10.82
N GLY A 502 16.65 -16.14 -9.99
CA GLY A 502 15.81 -17.02 -9.18
C GLY A 502 16.53 -17.54 -7.93
N GLN A 503 17.09 -16.65 -7.10
CA GLN A 503 17.73 -16.99 -5.83
C GLN A 503 16.78 -16.83 -4.65
N PHE A 504 16.70 -17.84 -3.77
CA PHE A 504 16.02 -17.72 -2.48
C PHE A 504 16.90 -16.94 -1.49
N LEU A 505 16.38 -15.84 -0.96
CA LEU A 505 17.07 -14.99 -0.01
C LEU A 505 16.33 -14.99 1.33
N TYR A 506 17.05 -15.32 2.40
CA TYR A 506 16.61 -15.10 3.78
C TYR A 506 17.56 -14.12 4.46
N VAL A 507 17.03 -13.02 4.97
CA VAL A 507 17.83 -11.95 5.59
C VAL A 507 17.21 -11.58 6.92
N THR A 508 18.05 -11.48 7.96
CA THR A 508 17.65 -10.95 9.26
C THR A 508 18.24 -9.55 9.45
N TYR A 509 17.60 -8.76 10.31
CA TYR A 509 17.99 -7.39 10.60
C TYR A 509 18.20 -7.17 12.10
N ASN A 510 18.74 -6.03 12.47
CA ASN A 510 18.83 -5.60 13.86
C ASN A 510 18.54 -4.09 13.96
N GLU A 511 18.55 -3.54 15.19
CA GLU A 511 18.17 -2.14 15.43
C GLU A 511 18.96 -1.13 14.61
N THR A 512 20.19 -1.44 14.20
CA THR A 512 20.99 -0.49 13.39
C THR A 512 20.36 -0.24 12.02
N ASN A 513 19.68 -1.24 11.43
CA ASN A 513 18.96 -1.08 10.17
C ASN A 513 17.77 -0.11 10.32
N PHE A 514 17.05 -0.19 11.44
CA PHE A 514 15.92 0.70 11.73
C PHE A 514 16.39 2.13 12.05
N VAL A 515 17.52 2.27 12.75
CA VAL A 515 18.14 3.58 12.99
C VAL A 515 18.60 4.22 11.68
N ASP A 516 19.22 3.46 10.78
CA ASP A 516 19.59 3.95 9.45
C ASP A 516 18.36 4.33 8.62
N MET A 517 17.32 3.49 8.67
CA MET A 517 16.07 3.77 7.97
C MET A 517 15.43 5.06 8.48
N ALA A 518 15.28 5.20 9.80
CA ALA A 518 14.67 6.36 10.42
C ALA A 518 15.34 7.67 10.00
N LYS A 519 16.67 7.71 9.87
CA LYS A 519 17.42 8.90 9.41
C LYS A 519 17.06 9.35 7.99
N GLN A 520 16.61 8.42 7.15
CA GLN A 520 16.35 8.64 5.73
C GLN A 520 14.86 8.70 5.41
N TYR A 521 14.01 8.27 6.35
CA TYR A 521 12.58 8.09 6.14
C TYR A 521 11.72 9.04 6.98
N ASN A 522 12.10 9.24 8.24
CA ASN A 522 11.24 9.92 9.20
C ASN A 522 11.02 11.37 8.82
N TYR A 523 9.78 11.81 8.97
CA TYR A 523 9.44 13.23 9.07
C TYR A 523 9.31 13.63 10.56
N TYR A 524 8.53 14.65 10.91
CA TYR A 524 8.53 15.18 12.28
C TYR A 524 7.90 14.24 13.33
N GLY A 525 6.99 13.34 12.94
CA GLY A 525 6.34 12.40 13.86
C GLY A 525 7.13 11.11 14.09
N GLY A 526 8.02 10.75 13.15
CA GLY A 526 8.69 9.45 13.10
C GLY A 526 7.75 8.31 12.68
N ALA A 527 8.19 7.44 11.77
CA ALA A 527 7.33 6.41 11.16
C ALA A 527 6.97 5.23 12.09
N GLY A 528 7.37 5.27 13.36
CA GLY A 528 7.11 4.18 14.31
C GLY A 528 7.88 2.89 14.02
N TYR A 529 8.73 2.82 12.99
CA TYR A 529 9.52 1.62 12.67
C TYR A 529 10.70 1.47 13.62
N ASN A 530 10.51 0.74 14.71
CA ASN A 530 11.59 0.40 15.63
C ASN A 530 11.37 -0.96 16.26
N LYS A 531 12.43 -1.78 16.35
CA LYS A 531 12.44 -3.05 17.10
C LYS A 531 13.12 -2.85 18.45
N LYS A 532 12.57 -1.94 19.26
CA LYS A 532 13.25 -1.38 20.44
C LYS A 532 13.70 -2.46 21.45
N ASN A 533 14.95 -2.35 21.86
CA ASN A 533 15.70 -3.28 22.70
C ASN A 533 15.89 -4.69 22.12
N SER A 534 15.61 -4.93 20.84
CA SER A 534 15.85 -6.27 20.26
C SER A 534 17.33 -6.65 20.31
N THR A 535 18.26 -5.70 20.08
CA THR A 535 19.71 -5.95 20.21
C THR A 535 20.10 -6.25 21.63
N LYS A 536 19.53 -5.52 22.60
CA LYS A 536 19.82 -5.74 24.02
C LYS A 536 19.31 -7.10 24.53
N ASN A 537 18.13 -7.52 24.08
CA ASN A 537 17.43 -8.66 24.68
C ASN A 537 17.58 -9.97 23.89
N ALA A 538 17.90 -9.92 22.59
CA ALA A 538 17.99 -11.10 21.73
C ALA A 538 19.22 -11.14 20.80
N HIS A 539 20.00 -10.06 20.71
CA HIS A 539 21.22 -9.97 19.90
C HIS A 539 21.04 -10.50 18.45
N PRO A 540 20.04 -10.02 17.67
CA PRO A 540 19.86 -10.50 16.31
C PRO A 540 21.02 -10.07 15.40
N GLU A 541 21.42 -10.99 14.52
CA GLU A 541 22.41 -10.73 13.49
C GLU A 541 21.75 -10.04 12.30
N SER A 542 22.39 -9.01 11.73
CA SER A 542 21.94 -8.38 10.49
C SER A 542 22.77 -8.91 9.32
N ARG A 543 22.25 -9.92 8.61
CA ARG A 543 22.95 -10.56 7.48
C ARG A 543 22.05 -11.45 6.65
N PRO A 544 22.45 -11.77 5.40
CA PRO A 544 21.87 -12.89 4.67
C PRO A 544 22.26 -14.24 5.31
N TRP A 545 21.35 -15.20 5.19
CA TRP A 545 21.55 -16.61 5.50
C TRP A 545 21.36 -17.42 4.23
N PHE A 546 22.39 -18.17 3.83
CA PHE A 546 22.38 -18.85 2.55
C PHE A 546 21.62 -20.17 2.61
N ALA A 547 20.81 -20.42 1.57
CA ALA A 547 20.25 -21.73 1.29
C ALA A 547 21.14 -22.47 0.28
N VAL A 548 21.24 -23.78 0.41
CA VAL A 548 22.01 -24.65 -0.49
C VAL A 548 21.14 -25.78 -1.00
N VAL A 549 21.32 -26.16 -2.26
CA VAL A 549 20.62 -27.30 -2.85
C VAL A 549 21.12 -28.58 -2.20
N SER A 550 20.22 -29.22 -1.45
CA SER A 550 20.46 -30.53 -0.83
C SER A 550 20.23 -31.68 -1.80
N LYS A 551 19.23 -31.55 -2.68
CA LYS A 551 18.89 -32.54 -3.71
C LYS A 551 18.32 -31.84 -4.94
N MET A 552 18.64 -32.37 -6.12
CA MET A 552 18.05 -31.99 -7.40
C MET A 552 17.43 -33.22 -8.03
N TYR A 553 16.29 -33.02 -8.67
CA TYR A 553 15.58 -34.05 -9.38
C TYR A 553 15.20 -33.58 -10.77
N GLN A 554 15.16 -34.51 -11.71
CA GLN A 554 14.63 -34.31 -13.05
C GLN A 554 13.42 -35.24 -13.21
N ALA A 555 12.33 -34.75 -13.78
CA ALA A 555 11.19 -35.61 -14.08
C ALA A 555 11.60 -36.74 -15.03
N LYS A 556 11.06 -37.93 -14.79
CA LYS A 556 11.21 -39.08 -15.67
C LYS A 556 10.71 -38.70 -17.06
N PRO A 557 11.39 -39.13 -18.14
CA PRO A 557 10.94 -38.82 -19.49
C PRO A 557 9.50 -39.31 -19.70
N SER A 558 8.57 -38.38 -19.86
CA SER A 558 7.18 -38.65 -20.28
C SER A 558 6.98 -38.33 -21.78
N GLY A 559 8.00 -37.75 -22.41
CA GLY A 559 8.09 -37.39 -23.84
C GLY A 559 9.46 -36.76 -24.16
N PRO A 560 9.72 -36.34 -25.41
CA PRO A 560 10.98 -35.69 -25.79
C PRO A 560 11.15 -34.31 -25.11
N GLY A 561 12.30 -34.05 -24.50
CA GLY A 561 12.82 -32.69 -24.29
C GLY A 561 12.16 -31.77 -23.23
N THR A 562 11.20 -32.20 -22.41
CA THR A 562 10.64 -31.31 -21.36
C THR A 562 11.61 -31.12 -20.19
N CYS A 563 11.94 -29.87 -19.84
CA CYS A 563 12.70 -29.55 -18.62
C CYS A 563 11.73 -29.37 -17.45
N ASP A 564 11.60 -30.39 -16.60
CA ASP A 564 10.89 -30.31 -15.31
C ASP A 564 11.89 -30.67 -14.22
N ILE A 565 12.46 -29.63 -13.59
CA ILE A 565 13.58 -29.73 -12.66
C ILE A 565 13.16 -29.23 -11.29
N LEU A 566 13.27 -30.12 -10.31
CA LEU A 566 12.89 -29.87 -8.94
C LEU A 566 14.12 -29.77 -8.04
N LEU A 567 14.21 -28.68 -7.28
CA LEU A 567 15.28 -28.42 -6.32
C LEU A 567 14.73 -28.50 -4.90
N LYS A 568 15.43 -29.21 -4.01
CA LYS A 568 15.23 -29.13 -2.55
C LYS A 568 16.39 -28.36 -1.93
N LEU A 569 16.12 -27.19 -1.40
CA LEU A 569 17.06 -26.35 -0.68
C LEU A 569 16.87 -26.51 0.84
N VAL A 570 17.98 -26.37 1.56
CA VAL A 570 18.01 -26.29 3.03
C VAL A 570 18.88 -25.10 3.43
N MET A 571 18.61 -24.52 4.59
CA MET A 571 19.47 -23.47 5.14
C MET A 571 20.85 -24.05 5.48
N ALA A 572 21.92 -23.40 5.01
CA ALA A 572 23.30 -23.84 5.27
C ALA A 572 23.65 -23.82 6.76
N GLU A 573 23.03 -22.91 7.51
CA GLU A 573 23.21 -22.75 8.94
C GLU A 573 21.89 -23.03 9.69
N PRO A 574 21.79 -24.13 10.46
CA PRO A 574 20.58 -24.48 11.22
C PRO A 574 20.11 -23.40 12.21
N LYS A 575 21.02 -22.50 12.62
CA LYS A 575 20.71 -21.34 13.47
C LYS A 575 19.63 -20.44 12.87
N SER A 576 19.62 -20.26 11.54
CA SER A 576 18.60 -19.44 10.85
C SER A 576 17.16 -19.91 11.13
N HIS A 577 16.91 -21.22 11.12
CA HIS A 577 15.59 -21.80 11.40
C HIS A 577 15.27 -21.80 12.91
N SER A 578 16.22 -22.23 13.73
CA SER A 578 16.01 -22.43 15.17
C SER A 578 15.94 -21.13 15.98
N TRP A 579 16.65 -20.07 15.56
CA TRP A 579 16.73 -18.80 16.29
C TRP A 579 16.04 -17.63 15.59
N TYR A 580 15.97 -17.64 14.25
CA TYR A 580 15.52 -16.47 13.50
C TYR A 580 14.23 -16.67 12.72
N GLY A 581 13.71 -17.88 12.57
CA GLY A 581 12.44 -18.09 11.89
C GLY A 581 12.53 -18.58 10.45
N ALA A 582 13.72 -18.88 9.91
CA ALA A 582 13.84 -19.37 8.53
C ALA A 582 13.00 -20.64 8.30
N PRO A 583 12.50 -20.93 7.09
CA PRO A 583 11.89 -22.22 6.80
C PRO A 583 12.90 -23.37 6.92
N GLN A 584 12.41 -24.55 7.30
CA GLN A 584 13.24 -25.75 7.41
C GLN A 584 13.76 -26.20 6.04
N SER A 585 12.92 -26.11 5.01
CA SER A 585 13.31 -26.41 3.64
C SER A 585 12.52 -25.58 2.63
N VAL A 586 13.10 -25.42 1.44
CA VAL A 586 12.48 -24.71 0.32
C VAL A 586 12.53 -25.61 -0.91
N TRP A 587 11.41 -25.73 -1.60
CA TRP A 587 11.30 -26.46 -2.85
C TRP A 587 11.09 -25.48 -4.00
N ILE A 588 11.86 -25.62 -5.07
CA ILE A 588 11.71 -24.81 -6.28
C ILE A 588 11.55 -25.76 -7.46
N ASN A 589 10.42 -25.69 -8.16
CA ASN A 589 10.20 -26.44 -9.39
C ASN A 589 10.26 -25.51 -10.60
N TYR A 590 11.11 -25.84 -11.58
CA TYR A 590 11.18 -25.17 -12.87
C TYR A 590 10.62 -26.10 -13.93
N LYS A 591 9.46 -25.73 -14.49
CA LYS A 591 8.80 -26.49 -15.54
C LYS A 591 8.78 -25.71 -16.84
N SER A 592 9.38 -26.27 -17.89
CA SER A 592 9.40 -25.68 -19.22
C SER A 592 8.00 -25.52 -19.76
N ARG A 593 7.79 -24.41 -20.45
CA ARG A 593 6.58 -24.09 -21.21
C ARG A 593 6.99 -23.42 -22.51
N ALA A 594 6.04 -23.23 -23.42
CA ALA A 594 6.30 -22.43 -24.62
C ALA A 594 6.86 -21.05 -24.24
N LYS A 595 8.02 -20.69 -24.79
CA LYS A 595 8.71 -19.41 -24.59
C LYS A 595 9.06 -19.09 -23.12
N GLY A 596 9.42 -20.08 -22.30
CA GLY A 596 9.97 -19.84 -20.96
C GLY A 596 9.69 -20.93 -19.91
N PHE A 597 9.48 -20.51 -18.65
CA PHE A 597 9.25 -21.38 -17.49
C PHE A 597 8.05 -20.98 -16.64
N ASP A 598 7.35 -21.96 -16.12
CA ASP A 598 6.60 -21.81 -14.88
C ASP A 598 7.50 -22.21 -13.71
N VAL A 599 7.54 -21.38 -12.67
CA VAL A 599 8.33 -21.61 -11.47
C VAL A 599 7.40 -21.70 -10.27
N THR A 600 7.51 -22.76 -9.48
CA THR A 600 6.79 -22.89 -8.21
C THR A 600 7.80 -22.93 -7.07
N LEU A 601 7.72 -21.95 -6.17
CA LEU A 601 8.50 -21.87 -4.96
C LEU A 601 7.61 -22.21 -3.77
N GLN A 602 8.06 -23.11 -2.91
CA GLN A 602 7.35 -23.46 -1.67
C GLN A 602 8.34 -23.49 -0.52
N TRP A 603 7.95 -22.99 0.64
CA TRP A 603 8.70 -23.25 1.86
C TRP A 603 7.90 -24.13 2.81
N MET A 604 8.64 -24.95 3.57
CA MET A 604 8.07 -25.89 4.52
C MET A 604 8.59 -25.57 5.93
N ASN A 605 7.68 -25.63 6.89
CA ASN A 605 7.94 -25.52 8.31
C ASN A 605 8.73 -24.25 8.67
N LYS A 606 8.17 -23.08 8.39
CA LYS A 606 8.66 -21.81 8.93
C LYS A 606 8.31 -21.69 10.42
N THR A 607 9.28 -21.32 11.25
CA THR A 607 9.02 -21.06 12.68
C THR A 607 8.59 -19.61 12.90
N PRO A 608 7.67 -19.35 13.84
CA PRO A 608 7.21 -18.00 14.13
C PRO A 608 8.35 -17.19 14.78
N THR A 609 8.56 -15.98 14.30
CA THR A 609 9.43 -15.00 14.96
C THR A 609 8.89 -13.59 14.84
N ARG A 610 9.15 -12.79 15.87
CA ARG A 610 9.00 -11.33 15.82
C ARG A 610 10.33 -10.60 15.64
N LEU A 611 11.45 -11.33 15.54
CA LEU A 611 12.71 -10.74 15.12
C LEU A 611 12.58 -10.28 13.66
N PRO A 612 13.21 -9.16 13.30
CA PRO A 612 13.03 -8.58 11.98
C PRO A 612 13.73 -9.44 10.91
N GLU A 613 12.97 -9.85 9.92
CA GLU A 613 13.38 -10.75 8.84
C GLU A 613 12.71 -10.39 7.50
N SER A 614 13.27 -10.92 6.42
CA SER A 614 12.63 -10.95 5.11
C SER A 614 13.00 -12.20 4.32
N ILE A 615 12.04 -12.71 3.55
CA ILE A 615 12.18 -13.78 2.58
C ILE A 615 11.89 -13.20 1.19
N MET A 616 12.83 -13.37 0.26
CA MET A 616 12.68 -12.85 -1.11
C MET A 616 13.10 -13.86 -2.17
N TYR A 617 12.60 -13.67 -3.39
CA TYR A 617 13.01 -14.42 -4.57
C TYR A 617 13.62 -13.48 -5.62
N TYR A 618 14.94 -13.54 -5.77
CA TYR A 618 15.75 -12.53 -6.45
C TYR A 618 16.14 -12.92 -7.88
N PHE A 619 16.00 -11.96 -8.80
CA PHE A 619 16.32 -12.07 -10.21
C PHE A 619 17.24 -10.94 -10.66
N SER A 620 18.46 -11.28 -11.07
CA SER A 620 19.42 -10.35 -11.66
C SER A 620 19.80 -10.81 -13.08
N PRO A 621 18.96 -10.51 -14.09
CA PRO A 621 19.27 -10.84 -15.46
C PRO A 621 20.50 -10.06 -15.95
N ALA A 622 21.22 -10.65 -16.89
CA ALA A 622 22.34 -10.04 -17.58
C ALA A 622 21.90 -8.70 -18.20
N GLN A 623 22.62 -7.63 -17.85
CA GLN A 623 22.33 -6.29 -18.36
C GLN A 623 22.56 -6.23 -19.88
N LYS A 624 21.56 -5.74 -20.62
CA LYS A 624 21.62 -5.60 -22.09
C LYS A 624 21.31 -4.17 -22.48
N LYS A 625 22.01 -3.68 -23.51
CA LYS A 625 21.78 -2.35 -24.06
C LYS A 625 20.39 -2.27 -24.70
N GLY A 626 19.62 -1.24 -24.38
CA GLY A 626 18.31 -0.98 -24.97
C GLY A 626 17.14 -1.72 -24.32
N LEU A 627 17.37 -2.48 -23.25
CA LEU A 627 16.32 -3.01 -22.38
C LEU A 627 16.17 -2.10 -21.16
N GLU A 628 14.94 -1.88 -20.74
CA GLU A 628 14.58 -1.08 -19.57
C GLU A 628 13.62 -1.83 -18.67
N TRP A 629 13.69 -1.52 -17.37
CA TRP A 629 12.80 -2.08 -16.37
C TRP A 629 11.45 -1.39 -16.40
N ARG A 630 10.38 -2.18 -16.28
CA ARG A 630 9.00 -1.71 -16.10
C ARG A 630 8.29 -2.55 -15.04
N LEU A 631 7.44 -1.90 -14.26
CA LEU A 631 6.59 -2.52 -13.25
C LEU A 631 5.15 -2.48 -13.72
N SER A 632 4.44 -3.60 -13.71
CA SER A 632 2.99 -3.59 -13.93
C SER A 632 2.30 -3.11 -12.66
N LYS A 633 1.52 -2.03 -12.79
CA LYS A 633 0.70 -1.47 -11.73
C LYS A 633 -0.66 -1.09 -12.31
N VAL A 634 -1.73 -1.58 -11.70
CA VAL A 634 -3.11 -1.19 -12.01
C VAL A 634 -3.39 -1.16 -13.53
N GLY A 635 -2.94 -2.17 -14.27
CA GLY A 635 -3.13 -2.29 -15.73
C GLY A 635 -2.11 -1.56 -16.62
N HIS A 636 -1.16 -0.80 -16.06
CA HIS A 636 -0.19 -0.01 -16.81
C HIS A 636 1.27 -0.36 -16.47
N LEU A 637 2.20 -0.03 -17.37
CA LEU A 637 3.64 -0.20 -17.16
C LEU A 637 4.29 1.08 -16.66
N VAL A 638 4.81 1.05 -15.43
CA VAL A 638 5.47 2.18 -14.78
C VAL A 638 7.00 2.02 -14.81
N ASP A 639 7.70 3.13 -15.05
CA ASP A 639 9.16 3.22 -15.00
C ASP A 639 9.66 3.40 -13.54
N PRO A 640 10.34 2.41 -12.94
CA PRO A 640 10.89 2.50 -11.58
C PRO A 640 12.07 3.49 -11.44
N GLY A 641 12.65 3.96 -12.54
CA GLY A 641 13.67 5.01 -12.58
C GLY A 641 13.09 6.42 -12.75
N ASN A 642 11.77 6.57 -12.83
CA ASN A 642 11.09 7.86 -12.98
C ASN A 642 10.12 8.13 -11.81
N VAL A 643 10.66 8.12 -10.60
CA VAL A 643 9.91 8.37 -9.35
C VAL A 643 10.33 9.71 -8.75
N ILE A 644 9.37 10.48 -8.25
CA ILE A 644 9.61 11.75 -7.58
C ILE A 644 10.46 11.56 -6.31
N LEU A 645 11.27 12.56 -5.95
CA LEU A 645 11.97 12.57 -4.66
C LEU A 645 10.97 12.34 -3.50
N ASN A 646 11.38 11.55 -2.51
CA ASN A 646 10.54 11.09 -1.39
C ASN A 646 9.39 10.12 -1.75
N GLY A 647 9.15 9.84 -3.04
CA GLY A 647 8.28 8.74 -3.47
C GLY A 647 8.97 7.38 -3.34
N SER A 648 8.22 6.29 -3.50
CA SER A 648 8.77 4.94 -3.34
C SER A 648 9.74 4.55 -4.46
N GLN A 649 11.04 4.52 -4.14
CA GLN A 649 12.13 4.29 -5.10
C GLN A 649 12.50 2.81 -5.27
N TYR A 650 12.37 2.04 -4.19
CA TYR A 650 12.97 0.71 -4.11
C TYR A 650 11.96 -0.39 -3.82
N VAL A 651 10.74 -0.06 -3.38
CA VAL A 651 9.76 -1.06 -2.96
C VAL A 651 8.41 -0.70 -3.56
N HIS A 652 7.86 -1.57 -4.41
CA HIS A 652 6.66 -1.25 -5.18
C HIS A 652 5.65 -2.38 -5.12
N GLY A 653 4.37 -2.03 -5.12
CA GLY A 653 3.32 -2.99 -5.42
C GLY A 653 3.28 -3.26 -6.93
N VAL A 654 2.99 -4.51 -7.29
CA VAL A 654 2.75 -4.95 -8.67
C VAL A 654 1.50 -5.82 -8.75
N ASP A 655 0.71 -5.61 -9.79
CA ASP A 655 -0.51 -6.39 -10.04
C ASP A 655 -0.24 -7.63 -10.91
N TYR A 656 0.70 -7.56 -11.86
CA TYR A 656 1.01 -8.69 -12.75
C TYR A 656 2.47 -9.15 -12.67
N GLY A 657 3.43 -8.22 -12.62
CA GLY A 657 4.84 -8.55 -12.55
C GLY A 657 5.79 -7.45 -13.03
N VAL A 658 7.01 -7.87 -13.39
CA VAL A 658 8.12 -7.00 -13.80
C VAL A 658 8.59 -7.38 -15.20
N TYR A 659 9.00 -6.37 -15.97
CA TYR A 659 9.44 -6.51 -17.35
C TYR A 659 10.82 -5.90 -17.49
N TYR A 660 11.70 -6.57 -18.21
CA TYR A 660 12.99 -6.05 -18.66
C TYR A 660 13.05 -6.16 -20.18
N ILE A 661 12.57 -5.11 -20.84
CA ILE A 661 12.13 -5.15 -22.24
C ILE A 661 12.59 -3.90 -23.00
N ASN A 662 12.70 -4.00 -24.33
CA ASN A 662 12.91 -2.83 -25.19
C ASN A 662 11.58 -2.13 -25.52
N ASN A 663 11.66 -1.04 -26.31
CA ASN A 663 10.49 -0.28 -26.77
C ASN A 663 9.53 -1.06 -27.68
N PHE A 664 9.92 -2.23 -28.19
CA PHE A 664 9.07 -3.15 -28.95
C PHE A 664 8.50 -4.29 -28.08
N GLY A 665 8.71 -4.23 -26.77
CA GLY A 665 8.28 -5.26 -25.81
C GLY A 665 9.22 -6.46 -25.69
N GLN A 666 10.21 -6.63 -26.57
CA GLN A 666 11.14 -7.77 -26.57
C GLN A 666 12.03 -7.79 -25.35
N GLY A 667 12.15 -8.97 -24.71
CA GLY A 667 13.02 -9.16 -23.56
C GLY A 667 12.50 -10.23 -22.60
N LEU A 668 12.68 -9.97 -21.31
CA LEU A 668 12.33 -10.88 -20.22
C LEU A 668 11.14 -10.36 -19.43
N GLN A 669 10.16 -11.22 -19.17
CA GLN A 669 9.04 -10.92 -18.26
C GLN A 669 9.09 -11.87 -17.06
N LEU A 670 8.90 -11.31 -15.87
CA LEU A 670 8.86 -12.01 -14.60
C LEU A 670 7.49 -11.76 -13.97
N LEU A 671 6.57 -12.71 -14.16
CA LEU A 671 5.19 -12.60 -13.72
C LEU A 671 5.00 -13.23 -12.34
N THR A 672 4.12 -12.65 -11.52
CA THR A 672 3.86 -13.10 -10.17
C THR A 672 2.37 -13.05 -9.82
N PRO A 673 1.62 -14.14 -10.07
CA PRO A 673 0.21 -14.19 -9.68
C PRO A 673 0.02 -14.06 -8.15
N ASP A 674 0.98 -14.50 -7.34
CA ASP A 674 0.75 -14.71 -5.91
C ASP A 674 1.44 -13.68 -5.00
N VAL A 675 2.46 -12.96 -5.49
CA VAL A 675 3.30 -12.07 -4.65
C VAL A 675 3.17 -10.63 -5.14
N PRO A 676 2.60 -9.72 -4.33
CA PRO A 676 2.30 -8.36 -4.79
C PRO A 676 3.47 -7.38 -4.68
N LEU A 677 4.54 -7.71 -3.93
CA LEU A 677 5.57 -6.75 -3.55
C LEU A 677 6.90 -7.05 -4.23
N VAL A 678 7.54 -6.02 -4.81
CA VAL A 678 8.86 -6.12 -5.42
C VAL A 678 9.83 -5.12 -4.84
N SER A 679 11.06 -5.58 -4.57
CA SER A 679 12.20 -4.76 -4.17
C SER A 679 13.18 -4.60 -5.33
N ILE A 680 13.54 -3.35 -5.66
CA ILE A 680 14.52 -3.01 -6.69
C ILE A 680 15.94 -3.19 -6.14
N ALA A 681 16.78 -3.89 -6.89
CA ALA A 681 18.21 -3.97 -6.64
C ALA A 681 18.96 -3.01 -7.56
N THR A 682 20.01 -2.39 -7.04
CA THR A 682 20.90 -1.53 -7.82
C THR A 682 22.36 -1.93 -7.62
N LYS A 683 23.26 -1.38 -8.44
CA LYS A 683 24.71 -1.61 -8.32
C LYS A 683 25.26 -1.35 -6.91
N GLN A 684 24.65 -0.42 -6.18
CA GLN A 684 25.11 0.02 -4.86
C GLN A 684 24.27 -0.56 -3.72
N ARG A 685 23.12 -1.17 -4.02
CA ARG A 685 22.16 -1.59 -3.01
C ARG A 685 21.52 -2.94 -3.38
N PRO A 686 21.73 -3.99 -2.58
CA PRO A 686 21.03 -5.26 -2.77
C PRO A 686 19.52 -5.10 -2.50
N PRO A 687 18.68 -6.06 -2.95
CA PRO A 687 17.26 -6.05 -2.62
C PRO A 687 17.04 -5.97 -1.10
N SER A 688 16.07 -5.17 -0.70
CA SER A 688 15.78 -4.89 0.70
C SER A 688 14.31 -4.52 0.87
N PRO A 689 13.68 -4.91 2.00
CA PRO A 689 12.29 -4.57 2.26
C PRO A 689 12.13 -3.09 2.65
N PHE A 690 13.22 -2.42 3.07
CA PHE A 690 13.19 -1.03 3.49
C PHE A 690 13.02 -0.10 2.26
N PRO A 691 12.11 0.89 2.29
CA PRO A 691 11.84 1.78 1.15
C PRO A 691 12.95 2.81 0.88
N VAL A 692 13.94 2.94 1.77
CA VAL A 692 14.97 4.01 1.74
C VAL A 692 16.31 3.57 1.16
N PRO A 693 17.11 4.44 0.53
CA PRO A 693 16.94 5.89 0.45
C PRO A 693 15.75 6.31 -0.41
N LEU A 694 15.12 7.44 -0.10
CA LEU A 694 14.04 7.99 -0.92
C LEU A 694 14.55 8.91 -2.04
N LYS A 695 15.79 8.67 -2.50
CA LYS A 695 16.43 9.45 -3.55
C LYS A 695 16.18 8.81 -4.93
N PRO A 696 15.86 9.60 -5.96
CA PRO A 696 15.66 9.10 -7.32
C PRO A 696 16.79 8.18 -7.78
N ILE A 697 16.42 7.02 -8.32
CA ILE A 697 17.34 6.08 -8.99
C ILE A 697 17.17 6.18 -10.51
N SER A 698 18.21 5.83 -11.28
CA SER A 698 18.10 5.77 -12.73
C SER A 698 17.89 4.34 -13.23
N GLN A 699 17.27 4.19 -14.40
CA GLN A 699 17.14 2.91 -15.12
C GLN A 699 18.48 2.14 -15.22
N ASN A 700 19.57 2.86 -15.45
CA ASN A 700 20.91 2.28 -15.63
C ASN A 700 21.55 1.77 -14.32
N ASP A 701 21.00 2.14 -13.17
CA ASP A 701 21.49 1.69 -11.87
C ASP A 701 20.84 0.38 -11.43
N ILE A 702 19.68 0.04 -12.00
CA ILE A 702 18.90 -1.14 -11.65
C ILE A 702 19.56 -2.40 -12.21
N THR A 703 19.92 -3.32 -11.31
CA THR A 703 20.62 -4.57 -11.65
C THR A 703 19.73 -5.80 -11.54
N GLY A 704 18.58 -5.68 -10.89
CA GLY A 704 17.68 -6.79 -10.66
C GLY A 704 16.48 -6.40 -9.82
N VAL A 705 15.62 -7.37 -9.56
CA VAL A 705 14.44 -7.25 -8.72
C VAL A 705 14.29 -8.47 -7.83
N ALA A 706 13.76 -8.30 -6.62
CA ALA A 706 13.40 -9.40 -5.76
C ALA A 706 11.92 -9.34 -5.40
N PHE A 707 11.18 -10.41 -5.63
CA PHE A 707 9.81 -10.54 -5.14
C PHE A 707 9.87 -10.78 -3.64
N ASN A 708 9.33 -9.85 -2.86
CA ASN A 708 9.32 -9.91 -1.41
C ASN A 708 8.17 -10.82 -0.96
N LEU A 709 8.51 -12.08 -0.66
CA LEU A 709 7.54 -13.11 -0.31
C LEU A 709 6.97 -12.87 1.08
N TYR A 710 7.80 -12.38 2.00
CA TYR A 710 7.41 -12.05 3.37
C TYR A 710 8.45 -11.15 4.02
N ASN A 711 8.04 -10.24 4.88
CA ASN A 711 8.91 -9.56 5.83
C ASN A 711 8.11 -9.08 7.05
N ASN A 712 8.75 -8.53 8.08
CA ASN A 712 8.11 -7.98 9.28
C ASN A 712 8.81 -6.74 9.85
N ILE A 713 9.33 -5.87 8.97
CA ILE A 713 10.15 -4.71 9.37
C ILE A 713 9.36 -3.49 9.87
N TRP A 714 8.09 -3.68 10.25
CA TRP A 714 7.24 -2.66 10.84
C TRP A 714 6.85 -3.05 12.27
N ASP A 715 6.48 -2.03 13.04
CA ASP A 715 5.96 -2.16 14.42
C ASP A 715 4.62 -1.42 14.57
N THR A 716 4.02 -1.03 13.43
CA THR A 716 2.70 -0.43 13.35
C THR A 716 1.92 -1.01 12.17
N ASN A 717 0.61 -1.10 12.32
CA ASN A 717 -0.42 -1.33 11.32
C ASN A 717 -0.42 -2.70 10.60
N TYR A 718 0.74 -3.28 10.28
CA TYR A 718 0.88 -4.57 9.58
C TYR A 718 1.27 -5.74 10.52
N ILE A 719 1.27 -6.97 10.00
CA ILE A 719 1.47 -8.20 10.78
C ILE A 719 2.90 -8.32 11.33
N LEU A 720 3.06 -8.42 12.65
CA LEU A 720 4.37 -8.30 13.32
C LEU A 720 5.20 -9.59 13.32
N TRP A 721 4.57 -10.75 13.13
CA TRP A 721 5.22 -12.06 13.03
C TRP A 721 4.44 -13.02 12.14
N TYR A 722 5.15 -13.95 11.51
CA TYR A 722 4.56 -15.02 10.71
C TYR A 722 5.32 -16.34 10.91
N PRO A 723 4.63 -17.50 10.96
CA PRO A 723 3.17 -17.63 11.06
C PRO A 723 2.63 -17.12 12.39
N TYR A 724 1.36 -16.70 12.41
CA TYR A 724 0.67 -16.27 13.62
C TYR A 724 -0.57 -17.13 13.93
N HIS A 725 -0.68 -18.28 13.27
CA HIS A 725 -1.65 -19.33 13.60
C HIS A 725 -0.96 -20.67 13.71
N ASP A 726 -1.52 -21.56 14.52
CA ASP A 726 -1.01 -22.91 14.71
C ASP A 726 -1.84 -23.96 13.92
N GLY A 727 -2.68 -23.50 12.98
CA GLY A 727 -3.50 -24.36 12.11
C GLY A 727 -2.68 -25.14 11.07
N LEU A 728 -3.28 -26.20 10.51
CA LEU A 728 -2.66 -27.02 9.45
C LEU A 728 -2.12 -26.15 8.30
N ASN A 729 -0.84 -26.33 7.96
CA ASN A 729 -0.10 -25.61 6.92
C ASN A 729 0.05 -24.09 7.15
N SER A 730 -0.16 -23.57 8.35
CA SER A 730 0.03 -22.13 8.62
C SER A 730 1.49 -21.67 8.44
N SER A 731 2.44 -22.57 8.70
CA SER A 731 3.89 -22.35 8.57
C SER A 731 4.43 -22.57 7.16
N ASP A 732 3.62 -23.09 6.26
CA ASP A 732 3.99 -23.41 4.88
C ASP A 732 3.43 -22.36 3.93
N PHE A 733 4.07 -22.19 2.77
CA PHE A 733 3.58 -21.28 1.74
C PHE A 733 4.04 -21.74 0.37
N LYS A 734 3.26 -21.36 -0.64
CA LYS A 734 3.55 -21.57 -2.06
C LYS A 734 3.31 -20.27 -2.82
N ALA A 735 4.29 -19.89 -3.64
CA ALA A 735 4.16 -18.85 -4.64
C ALA A 735 4.54 -19.38 -6.02
N ARG A 736 3.84 -18.91 -7.04
CA ARG A 736 4.08 -19.22 -8.44
C ARG A 736 4.64 -17.99 -9.15
N PHE A 737 5.50 -18.23 -10.11
CA PHE A 737 6.06 -17.24 -11.01
C PHE A 737 6.06 -17.76 -12.43
N GLN A 738 6.14 -16.86 -13.40
CA GLN A 738 6.40 -17.21 -14.80
C GLN A 738 7.56 -16.38 -15.31
N ILE A 739 8.55 -17.05 -15.89
CA ILE A 739 9.63 -16.41 -16.65
C ILE A 739 9.26 -16.57 -18.11
N LYS A 740 8.96 -15.47 -18.80
CA LYS A 740 8.62 -15.49 -20.23
C LYS A 740 9.66 -14.74 -21.04
N PHE A 741 10.03 -15.31 -22.17
CA PHE A 741 10.76 -14.62 -23.22
C PHE A 741 9.72 -13.94 -24.10
N TYR A 742 9.53 -12.63 -23.93
CA TYR A 742 8.59 -11.93 -24.80
C TYR A 742 9.19 -11.86 -26.20
N VAL A 743 8.46 -12.43 -27.15
CA VAL A 743 8.78 -12.44 -28.57
C VAL A 743 7.49 -12.03 -29.27
N PRO A 744 7.50 -10.87 -29.95
CA PRO A 744 6.36 -10.00 -30.25
C PRO A 744 5.14 -10.66 -30.88
#